data_AF-A0A1M3T7C1-F1
#
_entry.id   AF-A0A1M3T7C1-F1
#
_cell.length_a   1.000
_cell.length_b   1.000
_cell.length_c   1.000
_cell.angle_alpha   90.00
_cell.angle_beta   90.00
_cell.angle_gamma   90.00
#
_symmetry.space_group_name_H-M   'P 1'
#
loop_
_entity.id
_entity.type
_entity.pdbx_description
1 polymer ?
#
loop_
_entity_poly.entity_id
_entity_poly.type
_entity_poly.pdbx_seq_one_letter_code
_entity_poly.pdbx_strand_id
1 'polypeptide(L)'
;MGRPNAAGEHGLCAHDSPDSPSIALDEKEDPKRWPKSRKWLYTTIVALMTGAIAFCSSIYTAGTSLITATFGCSQTVATLGVTTFLLGFASGPLIFAPLSEVYGRNPIFRLTLGLFVLFQIGCALAPNIAALIIFRFLAGFFGSPTVTNSGGSITDLWPQSERSVPLALFSAGSFLGPVFAPVAGGFVSEYLSWRWNFWLVLILSGVIYVTCVLFLPETYAPKLLRDKARRQGIVQTGPSLQEQLRTCLIRPWLMLFAEPILFLLSLYMAFIYGILYLDFTAYPIVYKQSRGWSSGIAGLSFLGMGTGMAIATIASPYVNTIHGKYVTKLGPVPEARLPHLIILSWLIPVSLFWFGWTALPPKHWIVGIISGAPFGFSLILLFLSITSYLTDCYGPYGASALAANAVFRSIFGAVFPLFGTYLYDGLGVPWGSSLLGFFALAFAPLPWVFYRFGPRIRMKSKYHRMMMVVDFGDFLSGEPDRMQKCAQAIGEACRTQGFFQIINHPIPASLQKEMMRLSKEFFALPLEEKMKLDKSQNQHNRGYEVMYGQMIENHTKPDLKEGFYVAQDLPMDHPQVLSHKFAHGPNLWPESMGPHFRDTCMDYLNRITALTEQVMQAIAMSLGYDQHYFDEFCTDPMAFYKLLHYPPQAEDSHPLQRGIGAHRDFGVITLLLQGDVPGLEVWDEEAQEYYPAPPVEGAYVVNLGNLFERWSNDVYISNVHRVINHSGTDRYSIPFNYNGNPDFVIRCIESCRTKPEDEKYAPISVDDYVRQKYKDVYNRVGIYKVAERAA
;
A
#
# COMPACT_ATOMS: atom_id res chain seq x y z
N MET A 1 -22.32 19.47 28.04
CA MET A 1 -22.42 20.58 27.06
C MET A 1 -22.38 19.96 25.67
N GLY A 2 -23.40 20.26 24.86
CA GLY A 2 -23.87 19.41 23.75
C GLY A 2 -22.94 19.29 22.55
N ARG A 3 -22.91 18.08 21.98
CA ARG A 3 -22.34 17.75 20.66
C ARG A 3 -23.36 18.15 19.57
N PRO A 4 -22.92 18.66 18.40
CA PRO A 4 -23.83 19.11 17.35
C PRO A 4 -24.40 17.95 16.53
N ASN A 5 -25.65 18.14 16.10
CA ASN A 5 -26.48 17.25 15.31
C ASN A 5 -25.89 16.96 13.92
N ALA A 6 -25.83 15.68 13.55
CA ALA A 6 -25.66 15.21 12.18
C ALA A 6 -27.05 15.10 11.53
N ALA A 7 -27.36 16.02 10.62
CA ALA A 7 -28.50 15.93 9.72
C ALA A 7 -28.04 16.36 8.33
N GLY A 8 -28.15 15.45 7.35
CA GLY A 8 -27.85 15.75 5.94
C GLY A 8 -27.48 14.55 5.07
N GLU A 9 -28.10 13.38 5.25
CA GLU A 9 -27.99 12.28 4.27
C GLU A 9 -29.21 12.32 3.33
N HIS A 10 -29.03 12.94 2.15
CA HIS A 10 -29.90 12.70 1.00
C HIS A 10 -29.12 11.86 -0.01
N GLY A 11 -29.13 10.53 0.21
CA GLY A 11 -28.71 9.53 -0.77
C GLY A 11 -29.86 9.22 -1.73
N LEU A 12 -29.69 9.61 -2.98
CA LEU A 12 -30.57 9.27 -4.10
C LEU A 12 -30.45 7.77 -4.42
N CYS A 13 -31.48 6.98 -4.13
CA CYS A 13 -31.71 5.68 -4.78
C CYS A 13 -32.89 5.86 -5.76
N ALA A 14 -32.58 5.88 -7.06
CA ALA A 14 -33.57 5.58 -8.08
C ALA A 14 -33.82 4.06 -8.07
N HIS A 15 -35.09 3.69 -8.04
CA HIS A 15 -35.59 2.31 -8.17
C HIS A 15 -34.98 1.60 -9.38
N ASP A 16 -34.48 0.39 -9.20
CA ASP A 16 -34.39 -0.62 -10.27
C ASP A 16 -34.63 -2.03 -9.70
N SER A 17 -35.31 -2.84 -10.51
CA SER A 17 -36.03 -4.10 -10.21
C SER A 17 -35.11 -5.35 -10.10
N PRO A 18 -35.62 -6.52 -9.62
CA PRO A 18 -34.82 -7.66 -9.12
C PRO A 18 -34.08 -8.57 -10.12
N ASP A 19 -33.88 -8.20 -11.39
CA ASP A 19 -33.39 -9.12 -12.44
C ASP A 19 -32.03 -8.74 -13.08
N SER A 20 -31.14 -8.04 -12.37
CA SER A 20 -29.89 -7.54 -12.97
C SER A 20 -28.70 -8.53 -12.86
N PRO A 21 -28.01 -8.88 -13.97
CA PRO A 21 -26.91 -9.86 -13.98
C PRO A 21 -25.64 -9.32 -13.29
N SER A 22 -24.96 -10.15 -12.47
CA SER A 22 -23.67 -9.82 -11.84
C SER A 22 -22.59 -9.52 -12.87
N ILE A 23 -22.00 -8.33 -12.82
CA ILE A 23 -21.08 -7.83 -13.85
C ILE A 23 -19.63 -8.10 -13.44
N ALA A 24 -19.09 -9.24 -13.86
CA ALA A 24 -17.66 -9.54 -13.73
C ALA A 24 -16.93 -9.34 -15.07
N LEU A 25 -15.62 -9.07 -15.05
CA LEU A 25 -14.80 -9.04 -16.28
C LEU A 25 -14.52 -10.48 -16.74
N ASP A 26 -14.75 -10.76 -18.02
CA ASP A 26 -14.41 -12.06 -18.59
C ASP A 26 -12.89 -12.20 -18.77
N GLU A 27 -12.38 -13.42 -19.01
CA GLU A 27 -10.92 -13.65 -19.15
C GLU A 27 -10.25 -12.82 -20.25
N LYS A 28 -11.00 -12.44 -21.29
CA LYS A 28 -10.51 -11.58 -22.37
C LYS A 28 -10.52 -10.09 -22.01
N GLU A 29 -11.35 -9.71 -21.04
CA GLU A 29 -11.55 -8.33 -20.60
C GLU A 29 -10.58 -7.96 -19.47
N ASP A 30 -10.19 -8.91 -18.62
CA ASP A 30 -9.22 -8.72 -17.54
C ASP A 30 -7.78 -8.49 -18.08
N PRO A 31 -7.21 -7.28 -17.89
CA PRO A 31 -5.83 -6.97 -18.32
C PRO A 31 -4.77 -7.87 -17.70
N LYS A 32 -4.99 -8.37 -16.47
CA LYS A 32 -4.05 -9.27 -15.79
C LYS A 32 -4.01 -10.66 -16.43
N ARG A 33 -5.01 -11.06 -17.21
CA ARG A 33 -5.04 -12.34 -17.92
C ARG A 33 -4.60 -12.25 -19.38
N TRP A 34 -4.26 -11.06 -19.89
CA TRP A 34 -3.82 -10.91 -21.28
C TRP A 34 -2.53 -11.70 -21.60
N PRO A 35 -2.34 -12.12 -22.87
CA PRO A 35 -1.09 -12.74 -23.32
C PRO A 35 0.12 -11.85 -23.05
N LYS A 36 1.26 -12.45 -22.64
CA LYS A 36 2.49 -11.71 -22.30
C LYS A 36 2.97 -10.78 -23.44
N SER A 37 2.78 -11.17 -24.71
CA SER A 37 3.10 -10.32 -25.86
C SER A 37 2.33 -8.99 -25.86
N ARG A 38 1.02 -9.04 -25.57
CA ARG A 38 0.17 -7.85 -25.45
C ARG A 38 0.59 -6.99 -24.25
N LYS A 39 0.92 -7.63 -23.13
CA LYS A 39 1.39 -6.92 -21.93
C LYS A 39 2.71 -6.18 -22.16
N TRP A 40 3.65 -6.83 -22.85
CA TRP A 40 4.93 -6.23 -23.21
C TRP A 40 4.78 -5.10 -24.23
N LEU A 41 3.93 -5.26 -25.24
CA LEU A 41 3.61 -4.17 -26.17
C LEU A 41 3.09 -2.93 -25.42
N TYR A 42 2.13 -3.12 -24.50
CA TYR A 42 1.59 -2.03 -23.67
C TYR A 42 2.69 -1.38 -22.82
N THR A 43 3.48 -2.20 -22.12
CA THR A 43 4.58 -1.74 -21.25
C THR A 43 5.60 -0.91 -22.03
N THR A 44 5.97 -1.34 -23.23
CA THR A 44 6.91 -0.62 -24.10
C THR A 44 6.35 0.73 -24.54
N ILE A 45 5.07 0.80 -24.94
CA ILE A 45 4.46 2.08 -25.33
C ILE A 45 4.44 3.06 -24.17
N VAL A 46 4.04 2.60 -22.98
CA VAL A 46 4.02 3.40 -21.74
C VAL A 46 5.42 3.90 -21.34
N ALA A 47 6.44 3.05 -21.47
CA ALA A 47 7.84 3.44 -21.26
C ALA A 47 8.32 4.47 -22.32
N LEU A 48 7.93 4.31 -23.59
CA LEU A 48 8.27 5.26 -24.67
C LEU A 48 7.58 6.61 -24.48
N MET A 49 6.30 6.63 -24.08
CA MET A 49 5.58 7.86 -23.72
C MET A 49 6.36 8.63 -22.65
N THR A 50 6.70 7.94 -21.57
CA THR A 50 7.46 8.50 -20.46
C THR A 50 8.83 9.03 -20.90
N GLY A 51 9.55 8.24 -21.70
CA GLY A 51 10.84 8.63 -22.26
C GLY A 51 10.75 9.86 -23.16
N ALA A 52 9.71 10.00 -23.98
CA ALA A 52 9.52 11.16 -24.85
C ALA A 52 9.25 12.46 -24.06
N ILE A 53 8.45 12.40 -22.99
CA ILE A 53 8.24 13.56 -22.10
C ILE A 53 9.54 13.94 -21.39
N ALA A 54 10.26 12.95 -20.86
CA ALA A 54 11.52 13.19 -20.17
C ALA A 54 12.63 13.67 -21.13
N PHE A 55 12.62 13.23 -22.39
CA PHE A 55 13.49 13.75 -23.45
C PHE A 55 13.15 15.22 -23.79
N CYS A 56 11.86 15.57 -23.90
CA CYS A 56 11.40 16.95 -24.14
C CYS A 56 11.80 17.92 -23.00
N SER A 57 11.90 17.44 -21.76
CA SER A 57 12.30 18.30 -20.64
C SER A 57 13.69 18.90 -20.88
N SER A 58 14.61 18.10 -21.43
CA SER A 58 16.04 18.37 -21.43
C SER A 58 16.59 18.75 -22.81
N ILE A 59 15.95 18.37 -23.92
CA ILE A 59 16.42 18.73 -25.27
C ILE A 59 16.48 20.24 -25.47
N TYR A 60 15.62 20.97 -24.76
CA TYR A 60 15.62 22.42 -24.69
C TYR A 60 16.99 23.02 -24.35
N THR A 61 17.72 22.38 -23.42
CA THR A 61 18.98 22.90 -22.87
C THR A 61 20.04 23.10 -23.94
N ALA A 62 20.10 22.21 -24.94
CA ALA A 62 21.04 22.29 -26.06
C ALA A 62 20.84 23.54 -26.94
N GLY A 63 19.61 24.07 -27.00
CA GLY A 63 19.26 25.26 -27.76
C GLY A 63 19.31 26.57 -26.98
N THR A 64 19.56 26.55 -25.67
CA THR A 64 19.44 27.74 -24.80
C THR A 64 20.29 28.93 -25.24
N SER A 65 21.54 28.70 -25.66
CA SER A 65 22.41 29.78 -26.17
C SER A 65 21.84 30.41 -27.45
N LEU A 66 21.23 29.62 -28.34
CA LEU A 66 20.62 30.12 -29.56
C LEU A 66 19.32 30.88 -29.29
N ILE A 67 18.54 30.43 -28.30
CA ILE A 67 17.32 31.11 -27.84
C ILE A 67 17.67 32.48 -27.26
N THR A 68 18.70 32.53 -26.42
CA THR A 68 19.26 33.76 -25.84
C THR A 68 19.64 34.75 -26.95
N ALA A 69 20.36 34.28 -27.97
CA ALA A 69 20.74 35.10 -29.13
C ALA A 69 19.53 35.53 -29.98
N THR A 70 18.54 34.65 -30.19
CA THR A 70 17.35 34.92 -31.02
C THR A 70 16.45 35.98 -30.40
N PHE A 71 16.23 35.93 -29.08
CA PHE A 71 15.30 36.81 -28.39
C PHE A 71 15.97 37.94 -27.60
N GLY A 72 17.31 38.02 -27.60
CA GLY A 72 18.06 39.05 -26.88
C GLY A 72 17.80 39.05 -25.36
N CYS A 73 17.50 37.88 -24.77
CA CYS A 73 17.22 37.75 -23.34
C CYS A 73 18.47 37.31 -22.56
N SER A 74 18.42 37.31 -21.23
CA SER A 74 19.52 36.78 -20.42
C SER A 74 19.50 35.25 -20.36
N GLN A 75 20.66 34.64 -20.08
CA GLN A 75 20.77 33.18 -19.90
C GLN A 75 19.82 32.65 -18.82
N THR A 76 19.62 33.43 -17.75
CA THR A 76 18.65 33.12 -16.68
C THR A 76 17.22 33.05 -17.21
N VAL A 77 16.81 34.02 -18.04
CA VAL A 77 15.47 34.03 -18.64
C VAL A 77 15.30 32.87 -19.62
N ALA A 78 16.32 32.52 -20.41
CA ALA A 78 16.26 31.33 -21.25
C ALA A 78 16.14 30.04 -20.42
N THR A 79 16.85 29.94 -19.29
CA THR A 79 16.79 28.78 -18.39
C THR A 79 15.41 28.55 -17.77
N LEU A 80 14.58 29.60 -17.68
CA LEU A 80 13.18 29.48 -17.25
C LEU A 80 12.39 28.48 -18.13
N GLY A 81 12.76 28.27 -19.39
CA GLY A 81 12.08 27.27 -20.24
C GLY A 81 12.22 25.83 -19.74
N VAL A 82 13.33 25.46 -19.09
CA VAL A 82 13.46 24.16 -18.41
C VAL A 82 12.69 24.17 -17.10
N THR A 83 12.84 25.26 -16.35
CA THR A 83 12.22 25.47 -15.04
C THR A 83 10.70 25.33 -15.11
N THR A 84 10.05 26.09 -15.98
CA THR A 84 8.59 26.10 -16.08
C THR A 84 8.03 24.80 -16.62
N PHE A 85 8.77 24.11 -17.50
CA PHE A 85 8.40 22.75 -17.89
C PHE A 85 8.36 21.80 -16.69
N LEU A 86 9.36 21.85 -15.81
CA LEU A 86 9.40 20.98 -14.63
C LEU A 86 8.39 21.38 -13.56
N LEU A 87 8.06 22.67 -13.43
CA LEU A 87 6.95 23.13 -12.57
C LEU A 87 5.59 22.69 -13.13
N GLY A 88 5.39 22.77 -14.44
CA GLY A 88 4.24 22.17 -15.12
C GLY A 88 4.18 20.66 -14.83
N PHE A 89 5.31 19.99 -14.99
CA PHE A 89 5.42 18.55 -14.74
C PHE A 89 5.13 18.16 -13.28
N ALA A 90 5.48 19.01 -12.31
CA ALA A 90 5.19 18.80 -10.90
C ALA A 90 3.69 18.98 -10.59
N SER A 91 3.02 19.92 -11.26
CA SER A 91 1.64 20.30 -10.96
C SER A 91 0.60 19.47 -11.72
N GLY A 92 0.89 19.00 -12.93
CA GLY A 92 -0.05 18.20 -13.71
C GLY A 92 -0.61 16.96 -13.00
N PRO A 93 0.22 16.12 -12.33
CA PRO A 93 -0.26 14.90 -11.69
C PRO A 93 -1.27 15.16 -10.57
N LEU A 94 -1.20 16.31 -9.92
CA LEU A 94 -2.11 16.72 -8.85
C LEU A 94 -3.58 16.80 -9.30
N ILE A 95 -3.81 16.99 -10.60
CA ILE A 95 -5.15 17.07 -11.21
C ILE A 95 -5.45 15.80 -11.99
N PHE A 96 -4.50 15.34 -12.82
CA PHE A 96 -4.78 14.27 -13.78
C PHE A 96 -4.60 12.85 -13.22
N ALA A 97 -3.87 12.66 -12.11
CA ALA A 97 -3.82 11.35 -11.47
C ALA A 97 -5.17 10.96 -10.85
N PRO A 98 -5.84 11.81 -10.05
CA PRO A 98 -7.19 11.52 -9.53
C PRO A 98 -8.21 11.36 -10.66
N LEU A 99 -8.17 12.24 -11.67
CA LEU A 99 -9.07 12.12 -12.84
C LEU A 99 -8.90 10.78 -13.56
N SER A 100 -7.70 10.19 -13.55
CA SER A 100 -7.47 8.87 -14.17
C SER A 100 -8.11 7.71 -13.40
N GLU A 101 -8.42 7.91 -12.12
CA GLU A 101 -9.14 6.93 -11.30
C GLU A 101 -10.67 7.07 -11.47
N VAL A 102 -11.15 8.24 -11.90
CA VAL A 102 -12.58 8.47 -12.21
C VAL A 102 -12.94 8.10 -13.65
N TYR A 103 -12.10 8.53 -14.60
CA TYR A 103 -12.36 8.42 -16.04
C TYR A 103 -11.54 7.33 -16.73
N GLY A 104 -10.70 6.61 -15.97
CA GLY A 104 -9.79 5.58 -16.47
C GLY A 104 -8.44 6.13 -16.90
N ARG A 105 -7.45 5.23 -17.03
CA ARG A 105 -6.06 5.61 -17.32
C ARG A 105 -5.93 6.14 -18.75
N ASN A 106 -6.55 5.46 -19.71
CA ASN A 106 -6.27 5.71 -21.13
C ASN A 106 -6.89 6.98 -21.72
N PRO A 107 -8.13 7.40 -21.38
CA PRO A 107 -8.63 8.68 -21.87
C PRO A 107 -7.78 9.84 -21.38
N ILE A 108 -7.28 9.77 -20.15
CA ILE A 108 -6.37 10.77 -19.61
C ILE A 108 -5.06 10.76 -20.39
N PHE A 109 -4.47 9.58 -20.67
CA PHE A 109 -3.29 9.51 -21.55
C PHE A 109 -3.53 10.12 -22.93
N ARG A 110 -4.63 9.77 -23.60
CA ARG A 110 -4.92 10.27 -24.95
C ARG A 110 -5.12 11.80 -24.95
N LEU A 111 -5.91 12.32 -24.02
CA LEU A 111 -6.15 13.76 -23.91
C LEU A 111 -4.85 14.52 -23.61
N THR A 112 -4.13 14.11 -22.58
CA THR A 112 -2.97 14.84 -22.07
C THR A 112 -1.77 14.72 -23.01
N LEU A 113 -1.50 13.53 -23.56
CA LEU A 113 -0.46 13.34 -24.58
C LEU A 113 -0.79 14.08 -25.88
N GLY A 114 -2.05 14.10 -26.32
CA GLY A 114 -2.48 14.86 -27.49
C GLY A 114 -2.23 16.36 -27.32
N LEU A 115 -2.59 16.91 -26.15
CA LEU A 115 -2.30 18.31 -25.81
C LEU A 115 -0.78 18.56 -25.74
N PHE A 116 -0.01 17.66 -25.13
CA PHE A 116 1.45 17.75 -25.11
C PHE A 116 2.06 17.86 -26.52
N VAL A 117 1.60 17.03 -27.47
CA VAL A 117 2.02 17.05 -28.87
C VAL A 117 1.71 18.43 -29.49
N LEU A 118 0.48 18.92 -29.30
CA LEU A 118 0.08 20.24 -29.82
C LEU A 118 0.92 21.39 -29.25
N PHE A 119 1.26 21.36 -27.96
CA PHE A 119 2.10 22.40 -27.35
C PHE A 119 3.54 22.40 -27.85
N GLN A 120 4.03 21.32 -28.49
CA GLN A 120 5.32 21.36 -29.18
C GLN A 120 5.29 22.31 -30.37
N ILE A 121 4.16 22.39 -31.09
CA ILE A 121 3.97 23.36 -32.19
C ILE A 121 4.06 24.78 -31.63
N GLY A 122 3.40 25.05 -30.50
CA GLY A 122 3.49 26.33 -29.80
C GLY A 122 4.92 26.69 -29.40
N CYS A 123 5.70 25.73 -28.89
CA CYS A 123 7.10 25.95 -28.56
C CYS A 123 7.96 26.24 -29.81
N ALA A 124 7.75 25.51 -30.91
CA ALA A 124 8.49 25.68 -32.15
C ALA A 124 8.21 27.03 -32.82
N LEU A 125 6.95 27.48 -32.77
CA LEU A 125 6.47 28.71 -33.40
C LEU A 125 6.42 29.92 -32.45
N ALA A 126 6.99 29.81 -31.24
CA ALA A 126 6.94 30.87 -30.26
C ALA A 126 7.55 32.19 -30.83
N PRO A 127 6.78 33.30 -30.82
CA PRO A 127 7.23 34.57 -31.39
C PRO A 127 8.15 35.36 -30.43
N ASN A 128 8.07 35.06 -29.13
CA ASN A 128 8.89 35.70 -28.09
C ASN A 128 9.15 34.74 -26.93
N ILE A 129 10.05 35.14 -26.03
CA ILE A 129 10.48 34.31 -24.90
C ILE A 129 9.35 34.04 -23.89
N ALA A 130 8.44 34.99 -23.67
CA ALA A 130 7.33 34.79 -22.74
C ALA A 130 6.36 33.71 -23.23
N ALA A 131 6.00 33.74 -24.52
CA ALA A 131 5.19 32.71 -25.15
C ALA A 131 5.89 31.34 -25.06
N LEU A 132 7.19 31.28 -25.33
CA LEU A 132 7.96 30.04 -25.19
C LEU A 132 7.91 29.48 -23.76
N ILE A 133 8.09 30.32 -22.75
CA ILE A 133 8.04 29.91 -21.34
C ILE A 133 6.65 29.38 -20.95
N ILE A 134 5.57 30.01 -21.42
CA ILE A 134 4.18 29.57 -21.17
C ILE A 134 3.92 28.23 -21.85
N PHE A 135 4.27 28.08 -23.14
CA PHE A 135 4.10 26.81 -23.85
C PHE A 135 4.93 25.69 -23.23
N ARG A 136 6.12 26.01 -22.70
CA ARG A 136 6.94 25.06 -21.95
C ARG A 136 6.26 24.59 -20.66
N PHE A 137 5.64 25.50 -19.90
CA PHE A 137 4.83 25.12 -18.74
C PHE A 137 3.70 24.18 -19.13
N LEU A 138 2.92 24.55 -20.15
CA LEU A 138 1.77 23.76 -20.61
C LEU A 138 2.20 22.39 -21.14
N ALA A 139 3.31 22.32 -21.90
CA ALA A 139 3.90 21.05 -22.31
C ALA A 139 4.27 20.19 -21.10
N GLY A 140 4.91 20.74 -20.06
CA GLY A 140 5.20 20.00 -18.84
C GLY A 140 3.94 19.49 -18.14
N PHE A 141 2.94 20.38 -17.99
CA PHE A 141 1.67 20.14 -17.30
C PHE A 141 0.81 19.05 -17.95
N PHE A 142 0.70 19.06 -19.28
CA PHE A 142 0.00 18.01 -20.02
C PHE A 142 0.87 16.78 -20.30
N GLY A 143 2.19 16.89 -20.24
CA GLY A 143 3.09 15.74 -20.40
C GLY A 143 3.16 14.84 -19.17
N SER A 144 3.19 15.42 -17.96
CA SER A 144 3.41 14.68 -16.72
C SER A 144 2.45 13.54 -16.37
N PRO A 145 1.14 13.59 -16.71
CA PRO A 145 0.22 12.50 -16.36
C PRO A 145 0.61 11.19 -17.04
N THR A 146 1.25 11.27 -18.22
CA THR A 146 1.79 10.10 -18.89
C THR A 146 2.86 9.42 -18.04
N VAL A 147 3.66 10.16 -17.27
CA VAL A 147 4.68 9.57 -16.39
C VAL A 147 4.08 9.05 -15.09
N THR A 148 3.21 9.83 -14.44
CA THR A 148 2.70 9.45 -13.11
C THR A 148 1.69 8.32 -13.15
N ASN A 149 0.85 8.24 -14.19
CA ASN A 149 -0.17 7.20 -14.28
C ASN A 149 0.39 5.92 -14.93
N SER A 150 1.55 5.99 -15.61
CA SER A 150 2.24 4.83 -16.20
C SER A 150 2.52 3.73 -15.18
N GLY A 151 2.99 4.09 -13.98
CA GLY A 151 3.25 3.14 -12.90
C GLY A 151 1.98 2.37 -12.50
N GLY A 152 0.87 3.09 -12.35
CA GLY A 152 -0.46 2.53 -12.07
C GLY A 152 -0.91 1.57 -13.18
N SER A 153 -0.80 1.98 -14.45
CA SER A 153 -1.17 1.13 -15.58
C SER A 153 -0.33 -0.15 -15.68
N ILE A 154 0.95 -0.10 -15.30
CA ILE A 154 1.80 -1.30 -15.23
C ILE A 154 1.35 -2.23 -14.10
N THR A 155 0.96 -1.68 -12.93
CA THR A 155 0.43 -2.48 -11.82
C THR A 155 -0.96 -3.05 -12.09
N ASP A 156 -1.76 -2.38 -12.91
CA ASP A 156 -3.07 -2.87 -13.36
C ASP A 156 -2.91 -4.07 -14.32
N LEU A 157 -1.76 -4.19 -15.00
CA LEU A 157 -1.48 -5.17 -16.06
C LEU A 157 -0.67 -6.40 -15.59
N TRP A 158 0.33 -6.18 -14.72
CA TRP A 158 1.27 -7.22 -14.30
C TRP A 158 1.02 -7.69 -12.85
N PRO A 159 1.00 -9.01 -12.59
CA PRO A 159 0.90 -9.54 -11.23
C PRO A 159 2.13 -9.16 -10.39
N GLN A 160 1.96 -9.13 -9.07
CA GLN A 160 3.00 -8.67 -8.12
C GLN A 160 4.33 -9.42 -8.24
N SER A 161 4.30 -10.71 -8.59
CA SER A 161 5.49 -11.55 -8.79
C SER A 161 6.31 -11.19 -10.03
N GLU A 162 5.69 -10.61 -11.07
CA GLU A 162 6.34 -10.35 -12.37
C GLU A 162 6.56 -8.84 -12.65
N ARG A 163 5.99 -7.93 -11.85
CA ARG A 163 5.94 -6.49 -12.15
C ARG A 163 7.29 -5.74 -12.03
N SER A 164 8.32 -6.33 -11.45
CA SER A 164 9.59 -5.64 -11.17
C SER A 164 10.36 -5.23 -12.43
N VAL A 165 10.43 -6.10 -13.44
CA VAL A 165 11.13 -5.82 -14.71
C VAL A 165 10.39 -4.77 -15.55
N PRO A 166 9.06 -4.84 -15.74
CA PRO A 166 8.29 -3.76 -16.38
C PRO A 166 8.49 -2.38 -15.74
N LEU A 167 8.47 -2.30 -14.40
CA LEU A 167 8.70 -1.05 -13.68
C LEU A 167 10.14 -0.52 -13.83
N ALA A 168 11.12 -1.41 -13.93
CA ALA A 168 12.50 -1.04 -14.21
C ALA A 168 12.65 -0.43 -15.62
N LEU A 169 12.00 -1.00 -16.64
CA LEU A 169 12.01 -0.45 -18.01
C LEU A 169 11.35 0.94 -18.07
N PHE A 170 10.21 1.13 -17.40
CA PHE A 170 9.56 2.43 -17.26
C PHE A 170 10.49 3.46 -16.59
N SER A 171 11.16 3.05 -15.51
CA SER A 171 12.10 3.93 -14.81
C SER A 171 13.29 4.29 -15.69
N ALA A 172 13.84 3.33 -16.43
CA ALA A 172 14.91 3.58 -17.40
C ALA A 172 14.51 4.64 -18.43
N GLY A 173 13.31 4.55 -19.00
CA GLY A 173 12.77 5.57 -19.91
C GLY A 173 12.74 6.97 -19.29
N SER A 174 12.34 7.08 -18.01
CA SER A 174 12.23 8.35 -17.29
C SER A 174 13.57 9.09 -17.12
N PHE A 175 14.68 8.35 -17.05
CA PHE A 175 16.02 8.90 -16.75
C PHE A 175 16.96 8.92 -17.94
N LEU A 176 16.86 7.95 -18.84
CA LEU A 176 17.64 7.93 -20.07
C LEU A 176 17.18 9.02 -21.04
N GLY A 177 15.89 9.36 -21.07
CA GLY A 177 15.36 10.45 -21.90
C GLY A 177 16.14 11.77 -21.73
N PRO A 178 16.27 12.30 -20.50
CA PRO A 178 17.05 13.50 -20.20
C PRO A 178 18.52 13.42 -20.63
N VAL A 179 19.15 12.24 -20.54
CA VAL A 179 20.58 12.05 -20.88
C VAL A 179 20.82 12.01 -22.40
N PHE A 180 19.93 11.36 -23.15
CA PHE A 180 20.03 11.33 -24.61
C PHE A 180 19.58 12.63 -25.28
N ALA A 181 18.82 13.45 -24.57
CA ALA A 181 18.27 14.68 -25.11
C ALA A 181 19.32 15.74 -25.49
N PRO A 182 20.36 16.05 -24.68
CA PRO A 182 21.47 16.91 -25.09
C PRO A 182 22.25 16.39 -26.30
N VAL A 183 22.35 15.07 -26.48
CA VAL A 183 23.02 14.48 -27.65
C VAL A 183 22.26 14.83 -28.91
N ALA A 184 20.96 14.49 -28.96
CA ALA A 184 20.12 14.79 -30.12
C ALA A 184 19.96 16.30 -30.33
N GLY A 185 19.63 17.04 -29.26
CA GLY A 185 19.45 18.49 -29.31
C GLY A 185 20.71 19.25 -29.68
N GLY A 186 21.89 18.76 -29.28
CA GLY A 186 23.18 19.35 -29.62
C GLY A 186 23.43 19.34 -31.12
N PHE A 187 23.29 18.18 -31.77
CA PHE A 187 23.44 18.05 -33.22
C PHE A 187 22.34 18.76 -34.00
N VAL A 188 21.08 18.66 -33.54
CA VAL A 188 19.96 19.37 -34.19
C VAL A 188 20.18 20.89 -34.12
N SER A 189 20.59 21.42 -32.97
CA SER A 189 20.83 22.86 -32.81
C SER A 189 22.10 23.35 -33.50
N GLU A 190 23.06 22.45 -33.77
CA GLU A 190 24.30 22.78 -34.47
C GLU A 190 24.07 22.94 -35.98
N TYR A 191 23.28 22.05 -36.59
CA TYR A 191 23.05 22.04 -38.04
C TYR A 191 21.73 22.69 -38.47
N LEU A 192 20.77 22.82 -37.56
CA LEU A 192 19.46 23.43 -37.79
C LEU A 192 19.19 24.52 -36.75
N SER A 193 17.98 25.08 -36.75
CA SER A 193 17.57 26.07 -35.74
C SER A 193 17.15 25.41 -34.43
N TRP A 194 17.23 26.15 -33.31
CA TRP A 194 16.73 25.67 -32.00
C TRP A 194 15.25 25.25 -32.04
N ARG A 195 14.46 25.79 -32.98
CA ARG A 195 13.05 25.43 -33.19
C ARG A 195 12.89 23.98 -33.61
N TRP A 196 13.88 23.41 -34.31
CA TRP A 196 13.87 22.00 -34.73
C TRP A 196 13.95 21.01 -33.59
N ASN A 197 14.45 21.41 -32.42
CA ASN A 197 14.36 20.56 -31.22
C ASN A 197 12.88 20.25 -30.89
N PHE A 198 11.99 21.22 -31.05
CA PHE A 198 10.56 21.03 -30.80
C PHE A 198 9.86 20.28 -31.92
N TRP A 199 10.26 20.50 -33.18
CA TRP A 199 9.78 19.69 -34.31
C TRP A 199 10.19 18.22 -34.17
N LEU A 200 11.40 17.94 -33.71
CA LEU A 200 11.85 16.57 -33.44
C LEU A 200 10.99 15.92 -32.35
N VAL A 201 10.75 16.62 -31.23
CA VAL A 201 9.87 16.12 -30.17
C VAL A 201 8.44 15.94 -30.68
N LEU A 202 7.92 16.85 -31.51
CA LEU A 202 6.59 16.73 -32.11
C LEU A 202 6.48 15.44 -32.93
N ILE A 203 7.46 15.14 -33.79
CA ILE A 203 7.46 13.92 -34.61
C ILE A 203 7.52 12.68 -33.72
N LEU A 204 8.48 12.63 -32.79
CA LEU A 204 8.66 11.51 -31.88
C LEU A 204 7.40 11.23 -31.03
N SER A 205 6.90 12.26 -30.35
CA SER A 205 5.72 12.15 -29.50
C SER A 205 4.44 11.97 -30.30
N GLY A 206 4.35 12.49 -31.53
CA GLY A 206 3.24 12.29 -32.45
C GLY A 206 3.12 10.84 -32.91
N VAL A 207 4.24 10.18 -33.26
CA VAL A 207 4.24 8.75 -33.57
C VAL A 207 3.79 7.94 -32.36
N ILE A 208 4.33 8.23 -31.17
CA ILE A 208 3.93 7.56 -29.93
C ILE A 208 2.45 7.81 -29.61
N TYR A 209 1.94 9.02 -29.85
CA TYR A 209 0.53 9.35 -29.67
C TYR A 209 -0.38 8.54 -30.59
N VAL A 210 -0.03 8.42 -31.88
CA VAL A 210 -0.76 7.56 -32.82
C VAL A 210 -0.75 6.11 -32.33
N THR A 211 0.41 5.58 -31.91
CA THR A 211 0.51 4.23 -31.34
C THR A 211 -0.34 4.09 -30.08
N CYS A 212 -0.37 5.10 -29.19
CA CYS A 212 -1.20 5.11 -27.99
C CYS A 212 -2.70 5.12 -28.32
N VAL A 213 -3.13 5.86 -29.34
CA VAL A 213 -4.55 5.89 -29.73
C VAL A 213 -4.98 4.54 -30.30
N LEU A 214 -4.13 3.90 -31.10
CA LEU A 214 -4.43 2.65 -31.79
C LEU A 214 -4.29 1.40 -30.90
N PHE A 215 -3.27 1.32 -30.06
CA PHE A 215 -2.85 0.08 -29.39
C PHE A 215 -2.98 0.07 -27.88
N LEU A 216 -3.33 1.19 -27.22
CA LEU A 216 -3.54 1.24 -25.77
C LEU A 216 -5.04 1.04 -25.42
N PRO A 217 -5.48 -0.18 -25.08
CA PRO A 217 -6.80 -0.46 -24.49
C PRO A 217 -6.83 -0.10 -23.00
N GLU A 218 -8.00 0.26 -22.48
CA GLU A 218 -8.15 0.59 -21.06
C GLU A 218 -7.72 -0.58 -20.17
N THR A 219 -6.96 -0.28 -19.11
CA THR A 219 -6.43 -1.27 -18.16
C THR A 219 -7.03 -1.11 -16.77
N TYR A 220 -7.73 -0.01 -16.50
CA TYR A 220 -8.30 0.24 -15.18
C TYR A 220 -9.56 -0.59 -14.93
N ALA A 221 -9.43 -1.63 -14.10
CA ALA A 221 -10.52 -2.57 -13.82
C ALA A 221 -11.83 -1.89 -13.34
N PRO A 222 -11.81 -0.91 -12.41
CA PRO A 222 -13.05 -0.25 -11.98
C PRO A 222 -13.80 0.46 -13.11
N LYS A 223 -13.07 1.02 -14.09
CA LYS A 223 -13.72 1.60 -15.26
C LYS A 223 -14.24 0.55 -16.22
N LEU A 224 -13.49 -0.51 -16.49
CA LEU A 224 -13.95 -1.58 -17.38
C LEU A 224 -15.26 -2.17 -16.87
N LEU A 225 -15.37 -2.36 -15.55
CA LEU A 225 -16.59 -2.77 -14.86
C LEU A 225 -17.70 -1.73 -15.01
N ARG A 226 -17.43 -0.43 -14.76
CA ARG A 226 -18.41 0.64 -14.94
C ARG A 226 -18.93 0.75 -16.38
N ASP A 227 -18.05 0.59 -17.37
CA ASP A 227 -18.42 0.62 -18.79
C ASP A 227 -19.26 -0.61 -19.18
N LYS A 228 -18.98 -1.78 -18.60
CA LYS A 228 -19.80 -2.99 -18.76
C LYS A 228 -21.16 -2.82 -18.08
N ALA A 229 -21.21 -2.25 -16.88
CA ALA A 229 -22.43 -1.89 -16.15
C ALA A 229 -23.32 -0.91 -16.92
N ARG A 230 -22.72 0.13 -17.49
CA ARG A 230 -23.43 1.09 -18.31
C ARG A 230 -24.02 0.46 -19.58
N ARG A 231 -23.31 -0.47 -20.22
CA ARG A 231 -23.83 -1.22 -21.39
C ARG A 231 -25.02 -2.11 -21.03
N GLN A 232 -25.10 -2.53 -19.77
CA GLN A 232 -26.20 -3.33 -19.23
C GLN A 232 -27.30 -2.46 -18.57
N GLY A 233 -27.21 -1.13 -18.68
CA GLY A 233 -28.22 -0.19 -18.19
C GLY A 233 -28.10 0.20 -16.71
N ILE A 234 -27.08 -0.29 -15.99
CA ILE A 234 -26.91 -0.05 -14.55
C ILE A 234 -26.19 1.29 -14.31
N VAL A 235 -26.81 2.20 -13.56
CA VAL A 235 -26.25 3.51 -13.20
C VAL A 235 -25.50 3.41 -11.87
N GLN A 236 -24.17 3.42 -11.92
CA GLN A 236 -23.32 3.50 -10.72
C GLN A 236 -22.91 4.94 -10.41
N THR A 237 -23.10 5.37 -9.16
CA THR A 237 -22.57 6.63 -8.60
C THR A 237 -21.20 6.40 -7.99
N GLY A 238 -20.16 6.97 -8.60
CA GLY A 238 -18.80 6.97 -8.05
C GLY A 238 -18.60 8.10 -7.01
N PRO A 239 -17.45 8.11 -6.29
CA PRO A 239 -17.14 9.15 -5.32
C PRO A 239 -17.12 10.54 -5.96
N SER A 240 -17.43 11.56 -5.17
CA SER A 240 -17.37 12.95 -5.61
C SER A 240 -15.96 13.32 -6.10
N LEU A 241 -15.86 13.89 -7.30
CA LEU A 241 -14.60 14.41 -7.85
C LEU A 241 -13.93 15.41 -6.89
N GLN A 242 -14.72 16.17 -6.12
CA GLN A 242 -14.22 17.15 -5.16
C GLN A 242 -13.55 16.49 -3.95
N GLU A 243 -14.09 15.38 -3.44
CA GLU A 243 -13.51 14.64 -2.30
C GLU A 243 -12.21 13.94 -2.71
N GLN A 244 -12.17 13.36 -3.91
CA GLN A 244 -10.95 12.74 -4.45
C GLN A 244 -9.86 13.79 -4.68
N LEU A 245 -10.19 14.92 -5.33
CA LEU A 245 -9.22 16.01 -5.53
C LEU A 245 -8.69 16.56 -4.21
N ARG A 246 -9.55 16.80 -3.21
CA ARG A 246 -9.12 17.30 -1.90
C ARG A 246 -8.15 16.34 -1.22
N THR A 247 -8.47 15.05 -1.26
CA THR A 247 -7.62 14.00 -0.67
C THR A 247 -6.26 13.92 -1.37
N CYS A 248 -6.26 13.95 -2.71
CA CYS A 248 -5.04 13.84 -3.50
C CYS A 248 -4.16 15.11 -3.46
N LEU A 249 -4.74 16.28 -3.24
CA LEU A 249 -4.00 17.55 -3.18
C LEU A 249 -3.36 17.80 -1.82
N ILE A 250 -4.03 17.48 -0.72
CA ILE A 250 -3.60 17.88 0.63
C ILE A 250 -2.72 16.81 1.29
N ARG A 251 -3.12 15.53 1.18
CA ARG A 251 -2.48 14.42 1.90
C ARG A 251 -0.98 14.27 1.59
N PRO A 252 -0.49 14.39 0.33
CA PRO A 252 0.94 14.28 0.04
C PRO A 252 1.80 15.28 0.81
N TRP A 253 1.35 16.53 0.96
CA TRP A 253 2.09 17.58 1.66
C TRP A 253 2.10 17.36 3.17
N LEU A 254 0.95 16.99 3.74
CA LEU A 254 0.86 16.65 5.16
C LEU A 254 1.82 15.49 5.49
N MET A 255 1.79 14.42 4.70
CA MET A 255 2.70 13.29 4.88
C MET A 255 4.17 13.71 4.73
N LEU A 256 4.51 14.50 3.69
CA LEU A 256 5.89 14.89 3.42
C LEU A 256 6.54 15.61 4.59
N PHE A 257 5.80 16.46 5.30
CA PHE A 257 6.34 17.24 6.43
C PHE A 257 6.07 16.60 7.80
N ALA A 258 5.07 15.73 7.93
CA ALA A 258 4.79 15.00 9.16
C ALA A 258 5.71 13.78 9.34
N GLU A 259 6.13 13.14 8.25
CA GLU A 259 6.87 11.88 8.29
C GLU A 259 8.36 12.07 7.99
N PRO A 260 9.26 11.94 9.00
CA PRO A 260 10.69 12.24 8.82
C PRO A 260 11.37 11.36 7.76
N ILE A 261 10.96 10.10 7.65
CA ILE A 261 11.48 9.16 6.64
C ILE A 261 11.12 9.64 5.24
N LEU A 262 9.85 10.02 5.03
CA LEU A 262 9.38 10.51 3.74
C LEU A 262 10.10 11.81 3.37
N PHE A 263 10.20 12.75 4.32
CA PHE A 263 10.89 14.02 4.10
C PHE A 263 12.35 13.82 3.65
N LEU A 264 13.15 13.12 4.46
CA LEU A 264 14.60 13.00 4.26
C LEU A 264 14.95 12.20 3.01
N LEU A 265 14.22 11.12 2.72
CA LEU A 265 14.45 10.34 1.51
C LEU A 265 13.95 11.07 0.26
N SER A 266 12.83 11.79 0.34
CA SER A 266 12.37 12.63 -0.77
C SER A 266 13.32 13.80 -1.02
N LEU A 267 13.88 14.40 0.02
CA LEU A 267 14.89 15.45 -0.08
C LEU A 267 16.16 14.94 -0.74
N TYR A 268 16.63 13.75 -0.34
CA TYR A 268 17.80 13.15 -0.97
C TYR A 268 17.56 12.88 -2.47
N MET A 269 16.40 12.30 -2.81
CA MET A 269 15.99 12.06 -4.19
C MET A 269 15.85 13.35 -5.00
N ALA A 270 15.27 14.39 -4.39
CA ALA A 270 15.12 15.69 -5.00
C ALA A 270 16.47 16.36 -5.26
N PHE A 271 17.40 16.26 -4.31
CA PHE A 271 18.76 16.77 -4.43
C PHE A 271 19.53 16.12 -5.59
N ILE A 272 19.54 14.78 -5.68
CA ILE A 272 20.24 14.08 -6.78
C ILE A 272 19.60 14.42 -8.13
N TYR A 273 18.27 14.50 -8.19
CA TYR A 273 17.59 14.90 -9.43
C TYR A 273 17.85 16.36 -9.81
N GLY A 274 17.97 17.26 -8.83
CA GLY A 274 18.42 18.63 -9.04
C GLY A 274 19.80 18.69 -9.68
N ILE A 275 20.74 17.86 -9.19
CA ILE A 275 22.08 17.75 -9.78
C ILE A 275 22.01 17.28 -11.24
N LEU A 276 21.22 16.24 -11.55
CA LEU A 276 21.05 15.78 -12.93
C LEU A 276 20.67 16.93 -13.88
N TYR A 277 19.78 17.82 -13.47
CA TYR A 277 19.39 18.97 -14.29
C TYR A 277 20.42 20.09 -14.28
N LEU A 278 21.13 20.29 -13.16
CA LEU A 278 22.26 21.21 -13.07
C LEU A 278 23.42 20.80 -13.98
N ASP A 279 23.61 19.49 -14.21
CA ASP A 279 24.62 18.97 -15.13
C ASP A 279 24.38 19.40 -16.58
N PHE A 280 23.13 19.69 -16.97
CA PHE A 280 22.83 20.35 -18.25
C PHE A 280 23.37 21.78 -18.36
N THR A 281 23.81 22.38 -17.26
CA THR A 281 24.58 23.63 -17.22
C THR A 281 26.08 23.35 -17.05
N ALA A 282 26.44 22.45 -16.13
CA ALA A 282 27.85 22.17 -15.80
C ALA A 282 28.65 21.59 -16.98
N TYR A 283 28.09 20.61 -17.68
CA TYR A 283 28.78 19.93 -18.78
C TYR A 283 29.05 20.87 -19.97
N PRO A 284 28.09 21.72 -20.41
CA PRO A 284 28.40 22.77 -21.39
C PRO A 284 29.51 23.74 -20.95
N ILE A 285 29.58 24.13 -19.67
CA ILE A 285 30.67 25.01 -19.19
C ILE A 285 32.03 24.31 -19.35
N VAL A 286 32.13 23.02 -19.02
CA VAL A 286 33.37 22.26 -19.20
C VAL A 286 33.70 22.03 -20.67
N TYR A 287 32.79 21.40 -21.42
CA TYR A 287 33.12 20.84 -22.73
C TYR A 287 32.96 21.87 -23.85
N LYS A 288 31.98 22.77 -23.77
CA LYS A 288 31.79 23.82 -24.79
C LYS A 288 32.63 25.06 -24.49
N GLN A 289 32.53 25.63 -23.29
CA GLN A 289 33.23 26.88 -22.98
C GLN A 289 34.72 26.67 -22.70
N SER A 290 35.09 25.71 -21.84
CA SER A 290 36.49 25.54 -21.43
C SER A 290 37.33 24.73 -22.43
N ARG A 291 36.72 23.78 -23.15
CA ARG A 291 37.41 22.93 -24.15
C ARG A 291 37.16 23.32 -25.60
N GLY A 292 36.21 24.22 -25.88
CA GLY A 292 35.91 24.70 -27.23
C GLY A 292 35.23 23.67 -28.14
N TRP A 293 34.56 22.65 -27.60
CA TRP A 293 33.85 21.67 -28.43
C TRP A 293 32.59 22.26 -29.06
N SER A 294 32.20 21.73 -30.23
CA SER A 294 30.91 22.04 -30.84
C SER A 294 29.75 21.50 -29.99
N SER A 295 28.54 22.03 -30.20
CA SER A 295 27.38 21.70 -29.37
C SER A 295 27.02 20.21 -29.40
N GLY A 296 27.10 19.57 -30.57
CA GLY A 296 26.86 18.13 -30.74
C GLY A 296 27.90 17.28 -30.02
N ILE A 297 29.20 17.58 -30.21
CA ILE A 297 30.28 16.85 -29.54
C ILE A 297 30.22 17.05 -28.02
N ALA A 298 29.94 18.26 -27.54
CA ALA A 298 29.69 18.52 -26.12
C ALA A 298 28.51 17.71 -25.59
N GLY A 299 27.44 17.51 -26.38
CA GLY A 299 26.32 16.64 -26.02
C GLY A 299 26.71 15.18 -25.74
N LEU A 300 27.71 14.64 -26.45
CA LEU A 300 28.20 13.27 -26.24
C LEU A 300 28.80 13.04 -24.85
N SER A 301 29.21 14.10 -24.14
CA SER A 301 29.75 13.98 -22.80
C SER A 301 28.77 13.40 -21.77
N PHE A 302 27.46 13.50 -22.01
CA PHE A 302 26.42 12.90 -21.17
C PHE A 302 26.35 11.37 -21.28
N LEU A 303 26.95 10.76 -22.32
CA LEU A 303 26.94 9.31 -22.50
C LEU A 303 27.59 8.56 -21.34
N GLY A 304 28.59 9.16 -20.66
CA GLY A 304 29.17 8.55 -19.46
C GLY A 304 28.12 8.28 -18.38
N MET A 305 27.23 9.25 -18.14
CA MET A 305 26.09 9.07 -17.23
C MET A 305 25.08 8.05 -17.74
N GLY A 306 24.78 8.11 -19.04
CA GLY A 306 23.86 7.16 -19.70
C GLY A 306 24.33 5.71 -19.60
N THR A 307 25.63 5.46 -19.76
CA THR A 307 26.23 4.13 -19.59
C THR A 307 26.02 3.62 -18.17
N GLY A 308 26.23 4.46 -17.15
CA GLY A 308 25.93 4.10 -15.76
C GLY A 308 24.47 3.72 -15.53
N MET A 309 23.54 4.51 -16.07
CA MET A 309 22.09 4.24 -15.99
C MET A 309 21.69 2.94 -16.70
N ALA A 310 22.27 2.67 -17.88
CA ALA A 310 22.04 1.44 -18.63
C ALA A 310 22.52 0.21 -17.85
N ILE A 311 23.73 0.27 -17.29
CA ILE A 311 24.29 -0.80 -16.44
C ILE A 311 23.37 -1.05 -15.22
N ALA A 312 22.91 0.01 -14.54
CA ALA A 312 21.99 -0.12 -13.41
C ALA A 312 20.66 -0.79 -13.79
N THR A 313 20.13 -0.46 -14.98
CA THR A 313 18.89 -1.04 -15.48
C THR A 313 19.07 -2.53 -15.78
N ILE A 314 20.16 -2.91 -16.46
CA ILE A 314 20.52 -4.31 -16.76
C ILE A 314 20.77 -5.11 -15.46
N ALA A 315 21.38 -4.48 -14.46
CA ALA A 315 21.65 -5.10 -13.15
C ALA A 315 20.41 -5.23 -12.25
N SER A 316 19.27 -4.62 -12.60
CA SER A 316 18.07 -4.61 -11.74
C SER A 316 17.55 -5.99 -11.32
N PRO A 317 17.59 -7.06 -12.15
CA PRO A 317 17.18 -8.39 -11.71
C PRO A 317 18.08 -8.94 -10.59
N TYR A 318 19.38 -8.68 -10.68
CA TYR A 318 20.35 -9.09 -9.66
C TYR A 318 20.12 -8.34 -8.33
N VAL A 319 19.80 -7.05 -8.40
CA VAL A 319 19.42 -6.26 -7.21
C VAL A 319 18.16 -6.84 -6.55
N ASN A 320 17.18 -7.29 -7.34
CA ASN A 320 16.01 -7.98 -6.79
C ASN A 320 16.38 -9.31 -6.11
N THR A 321 17.34 -10.07 -6.66
CA THR A 321 17.86 -11.28 -6.00
C THR A 321 18.53 -10.95 -4.66
N ILE A 322 19.32 -9.87 -4.59
CA ILE A 322 19.92 -9.41 -3.34
C ILE A 322 18.83 -9.06 -2.32
N HIS A 323 17.82 -8.30 -2.73
CA HIS A 323 16.68 -7.95 -1.89
C HIS A 323 15.97 -9.19 -1.35
N GLY A 324 15.71 -10.20 -2.20
CA GLY A 324 15.12 -11.47 -1.78
C GLY A 324 15.90 -12.17 -0.66
N LYS A 325 17.24 -12.17 -0.72
CA LYS A 325 18.09 -12.73 0.34
C LYS A 325 17.92 -11.99 1.67
N TYR A 326 17.81 -10.66 1.63
CA TYR A 326 17.57 -9.86 2.83
C TYR A 326 16.15 -10.02 3.36
N VAL A 327 15.16 -10.23 2.50
CA VAL A 327 13.78 -10.58 2.91
C VAL A 327 13.77 -11.92 3.65
N THR A 328 14.51 -12.92 3.18
CA THR A 328 14.62 -14.21 3.90
C THR A 328 15.28 -14.05 5.28
N LYS A 329 16.21 -13.10 5.43
CA LYS A 329 16.96 -12.88 6.68
C LYS A 329 16.24 -11.99 7.69
N LEU A 330 15.57 -10.94 7.22
CA LEU A 330 14.96 -9.88 8.04
C LEU A 330 13.43 -9.94 8.08
N GLY A 331 12.83 -10.82 7.28
CA GLY A 331 11.39 -10.81 6.99
C GLY A 331 11.03 -9.82 5.88
N PRO A 332 9.74 -9.78 5.46
CA PRO A 332 9.23 -8.88 4.43
C PRO A 332 9.08 -7.43 4.94
N VAL A 333 10.08 -6.92 5.64
CA VAL A 333 10.11 -5.55 6.17
C VAL A 333 10.68 -4.57 5.13
N PRO A 334 10.22 -3.30 5.08
CA PRO A 334 10.76 -2.28 4.19
C PRO A 334 12.30 -2.17 4.24
N GLU A 335 12.90 -2.32 5.43
CA GLU A 335 14.34 -2.19 5.67
C GLU A 335 15.18 -3.19 4.85
N ALA A 336 14.59 -4.30 4.39
CA ALA A 336 15.26 -5.24 3.50
C ALA A 336 15.64 -4.65 2.13
N ARG A 337 15.18 -3.42 1.80
CA ARG A 337 15.55 -2.69 0.57
C ARG A 337 16.75 -1.76 0.72
N LEU A 338 17.23 -1.50 1.92
CA LEU A 338 18.28 -0.51 2.19
C LEU A 338 19.74 -1.03 2.14
N PRO A 339 20.06 -2.31 2.40
CA PRO A 339 21.46 -2.76 2.52
C PRO A 339 22.34 -2.47 1.32
N HIS A 340 21.87 -2.75 0.10
CA HIS A 340 22.65 -2.45 -1.11
C HIS A 340 22.77 -0.94 -1.35
N LEU A 341 21.81 -0.13 -0.90
CA LEU A 341 21.86 1.33 -1.03
C LEU A 341 22.93 1.98 -0.16
N ILE A 342 23.31 1.35 0.96
CA ILE A 342 24.34 1.87 1.86
C ILE A 342 25.67 2.05 1.13
N ILE A 343 26.01 1.16 0.19
CA ILE A 343 27.24 1.25 -0.59
C ILE A 343 27.04 2.20 -1.77
N LEU A 344 25.90 2.08 -2.44
CA LEU A 344 25.60 2.84 -3.66
C LEU A 344 25.52 4.34 -3.39
N SER A 345 25.00 4.77 -2.24
CA SER A 345 24.87 6.19 -1.89
C SER A 345 26.19 6.96 -1.92
N TRP A 346 27.32 6.31 -1.65
CA TRP A 346 28.66 6.91 -1.69
C TRP A 346 29.19 7.14 -3.11
N LEU A 347 28.62 6.49 -4.12
CA LEU A 347 29.05 6.69 -5.52
C LEU A 347 28.69 8.08 -6.04
N ILE A 348 27.63 8.71 -5.52
CA ILE A 348 27.24 10.08 -5.86
C ILE A 348 28.33 11.10 -5.48
N PRO A 349 28.74 11.25 -4.20
CA PRO A 349 29.80 12.20 -3.85
C PRO A 349 31.12 11.86 -4.54
N VAL A 350 31.48 10.57 -4.67
CA VAL A 350 32.70 10.16 -5.41
C VAL A 350 32.66 10.67 -6.85
N SER A 351 31.54 10.52 -7.54
CA SER A 351 31.37 11.04 -8.90
C SER A 351 31.53 12.56 -8.98
N LEU A 352 30.92 13.30 -8.04
CA LEU A 352 30.96 14.77 -8.04
C LEU A 352 32.35 15.32 -7.77
N PHE A 353 33.07 14.78 -6.78
CA PHE A 353 34.45 15.17 -6.53
C PHE A 353 35.36 14.79 -7.70
N TRP A 354 35.16 13.60 -8.27
CA TRP A 354 35.90 13.16 -9.45
C TRP A 354 35.66 14.11 -10.62
N PHE A 355 34.41 14.43 -10.97
CA PHE A 355 34.09 15.36 -12.05
C PHE A 355 34.71 16.74 -11.80
N GLY A 356 34.44 17.36 -10.65
CA GLY A 356 34.89 18.72 -10.34
C GLY A 356 36.39 18.91 -10.53
N TRP A 357 37.19 17.98 -10.03
CA TRP A 357 38.65 18.10 -10.07
C TRP A 357 39.28 17.58 -11.36
N THR A 358 38.57 16.83 -12.20
CA THR A 358 39.16 16.21 -13.40
C THR A 358 38.61 16.67 -14.74
N ALA A 359 37.46 17.35 -14.76
CA ALA A 359 36.76 17.70 -15.98
C ALA A 359 37.48 18.78 -16.82
N LEU A 360 38.24 19.68 -16.18
CA LEU A 360 38.94 20.79 -16.86
C LEU A 360 40.29 20.39 -17.49
N PRO A 361 40.74 21.08 -18.56
CA PRO A 361 42.11 20.98 -19.08
C PRO A 361 43.18 21.29 -18.00
N PRO A 362 44.40 20.72 -18.08
CA PRO A 362 44.96 19.91 -19.17
C PRO A 362 44.59 18.41 -19.10
N LYS A 363 43.78 17.98 -18.12
CA LYS A 363 43.42 16.57 -17.96
C LYS A 363 42.63 16.07 -19.19
N HIS A 364 42.82 14.80 -19.55
CA HIS A 364 42.15 14.21 -20.71
C HIS A 364 40.63 14.21 -20.50
N TRP A 365 39.89 14.65 -21.51
CA TRP A 365 38.43 14.86 -21.44
C TRP A 365 37.66 13.62 -20.99
N ILE A 366 38.14 12.43 -21.33
CA ILE A 366 37.48 11.17 -21.01
C ILE A 366 37.33 10.94 -19.51
N VAL A 367 38.25 11.48 -18.70
CA VAL A 367 38.26 11.29 -17.25
C VAL A 367 37.01 11.91 -16.61
N GLY A 368 36.62 13.11 -17.05
CA GLY A 368 35.38 13.77 -16.61
C GLY A 368 34.10 13.16 -17.20
N ILE A 369 34.18 12.43 -18.32
CA ILE A 369 33.02 11.71 -18.85
C ILE A 369 32.80 10.42 -18.04
N ILE A 370 33.87 9.68 -17.75
CA ILE A 370 33.82 8.43 -16.97
C ILE A 370 33.28 8.68 -15.56
N SER A 371 33.56 9.84 -14.95
CA SER A 371 33.00 10.17 -13.63
C SER A 371 31.47 10.22 -13.65
N GLY A 372 30.81 10.46 -14.79
CA GLY A 372 29.34 10.41 -14.90
C GLY A 372 28.76 9.00 -14.72
N ALA A 373 29.50 7.94 -15.01
CA ALA A 373 29.02 6.55 -14.92
C ALA A 373 28.63 6.14 -13.48
N PRO A 374 29.46 6.33 -12.44
CA PRO A 374 29.05 6.03 -11.07
C PRO A 374 27.84 6.87 -10.60
N PHE A 375 27.70 8.11 -11.07
CA PHE A 375 26.52 8.94 -10.79
C PHE A 375 25.25 8.34 -11.40
N GLY A 376 25.26 8.06 -12.71
CA GLY A 376 24.13 7.47 -13.41
C GLY A 376 23.72 6.11 -12.86
N PHE A 377 24.71 5.28 -12.49
CA PHE A 377 24.48 3.97 -11.88
C PHE A 377 23.77 4.09 -10.52
N SER A 378 24.29 4.95 -9.64
CA SER A 378 23.71 5.17 -8.31
C SER A 378 22.34 5.85 -8.37
N LEU A 379 22.15 6.82 -9.26
CA LEU A 379 20.90 7.56 -9.42
C LEU A 379 19.72 6.61 -9.69
N ILE A 380 19.86 5.67 -10.63
CA ILE A 380 18.78 4.71 -10.97
C ILE A 380 18.48 3.78 -9.79
N LEU A 381 19.50 3.20 -9.17
CA LEU A 381 19.30 2.21 -8.12
C LEU A 381 18.75 2.84 -6.82
N LEU A 382 19.20 4.05 -6.47
CA LEU A 382 18.62 4.83 -5.38
C LEU A 382 17.17 5.17 -5.69
N PHE A 383 16.86 5.62 -6.91
CA PHE A 383 15.48 5.93 -7.31
C PHE A 383 14.54 4.76 -7.14
N LEU A 384 14.89 3.60 -7.73
CA LEU A 384 14.07 2.40 -7.65
C LEU A 384 13.86 1.96 -6.20
N SER A 385 14.95 1.86 -5.44
CA SER A 385 14.90 1.29 -4.11
C SER A 385 14.26 2.22 -3.08
N ILE A 386 14.48 3.54 -3.16
CA ILE A 386 13.81 4.53 -2.29
C ILE A 386 12.32 4.59 -2.62
N THR A 387 11.95 4.60 -3.90
CA THR A 387 10.54 4.56 -4.32
C THR A 387 9.85 3.34 -3.73
N SER A 388 10.43 2.14 -3.89
CA SER A 388 9.86 0.91 -3.33
C SER A 388 9.87 0.90 -1.78
N TYR A 389 10.90 1.46 -1.15
CA TYR A 389 10.96 1.58 0.31
C TYR A 389 9.84 2.48 0.86
N LEU A 390 9.60 3.64 0.23
CA LEU A 390 8.52 4.53 0.61
C LEU A 390 7.14 3.87 0.37
N THR A 391 6.98 3.12 -0.72
CA THR A 391 5.74 2.35 -0.94
C THR A 391 5.51 1.33 0.16
N ASP A 392 6.52 0.55 0.53
CA ASP A 392 6.38 -0.48 1.56
C ASP A 392 6.23 0.14 2.97
N CYS A 393 6.80 1.33 3.21
CA CYS A 393 6.62 2.07 4.46
C CYS A 393 5.21 2.64 4.61
N TYR A 394 4.51 3.04 3.55
CA TYR A 394 3.22 3.72 3.72
C TYR A 394 2.03 2.92 3.21
N GLY A 395 2.24 1.74 2.63
CA GLY A 395 1.19 0.77 2.28
C GLY A 395 0.00 1.43 1.53
N PRO A 396 -1.20 1.50 2.14
CA PRO A 396 -2.36 2.18 1.56
C PRO A 396 -2.12 3.64 1.17
N TYR A 397 -1.28 4.37 1.92
CA TYR A 397 -0.90 5.75 1.66
C TYR A 397 0.36 5.88 0.76
N GLY A 398 0.88 4.75 0.25
CA GLY A 398 2.06 4.72 -0.61
C GLY A 398 1.95 5.58 -1.86
N ALA A 399 0.77 5.66 -2.47
CA ALA A 399 0.54 6.52 -3.63
C ALA A 399 0.71 8.02 -3.31
N SER A 400 0.22 8.46 -2.15
CA SER A 400 0.39 9.85 -1.68
C SER A 400 1.84 10.16 -1.33
N ALA A 401 2.55 9.22 -0.72
CA ALA A 401 3.99 9.35 -0.44
C ALA A 401 4.81 9.48 -1.74
N LEU A 402 4.52 8.65 -2.75
CA LEU A 402 5.17 8.72 -4.05
C LEU A 402 4.86 10.01 -4.81
N ALA A 403 3.62 10.50 -4.73
CA ALA A 403 3.23 11.79 -5.30
C ALA A 403 4.02 12.93 -4.67
N ALA A 404 4.14 12.96 -3.34
CA ALA A 404 4.93 13.98 -2.64
C ALA A 404 6.41 13.95 -3.07
N ASN A 405 7.00 12.75 -3.10
CA ASN A 405 8.38 12.55 -3.57
C ASN A 405 8.57 13.03 -5.01
N ALA A 406 7.64 12.74 -5.92
CA ALA A 406 7.71 13.16 -7.31
C ALA A 406 7.62 14.69 -7.48
N VAL A 407 6.70 15.35 -6.77
CA VAL A 407 6.55 16.82 -6.79
C VAL A 407 7.80 17.49 -6.24
N PHE A 408 8.27 17.05 -5.07
CA PHE A 408 9.44 17.62 -4.41
C PHE A 408 10.70 17.49 -5.28
N ARG A 409 10.86 16.33 -5.93
CA ARG A 409 11.91 16.08 -6.90
C ARG A 409 11.86 17.01 -8.10
N SER A 410 10.69 17.20 -8.70
CA SER A 410 10.51 18.07 -9.85
C SER A 410 10.78 19.55 -9.53
N ILE A 411 10.45 20.02 -8.31
CA ILE A 411 10.78 21.37 -7.85
C ILE A 411 12.30 21.58 -7.82
N PHE A 412 13.06 20.64 -7.28
CA PHE A 412 14.52 20.74 -7.26
C PHE A 412 15.11 20.72 -8.67
N GLY A 413 14.61 19.85 -9.55
CA GLY A 413 14.97 19.85 -10.96
C GLY A 413 14.70 21.19 -11.66
N ALA A 414 13.63 21.89 -11.28
CA ALA A 414 13.28 23.19 -11.81
C ALA A 414 14.21 24.30 -11.29
N VAL A 415 14.56 24.28 -10.00
CA VAL A 415 15.30 25.36 -9.35
C VAL A 415 16.81 25.28 -9.60
N PHE A 416 17.38 24.08 -9.63
CA PHE A 416 18.84 23.89 -9.69
C PHE A 416 19.52 24.54 -10.89
N PRO A 417 18.98 24.44 -12.12
CA PRO A 417 19.55 25.11 -13.28
C PRO A 417 19.62 26.65 -13.14
N LEU A 418 18.73 27.28 -12.37
CA LEU A 418 18.64 28.74 -12.27
C LEU A 418 19.86 29.38 -11.61
N PHE A 419 20.51 28.66 -10.69
CA PHE A 419 21.74 29.14 -10.04
C PHE A 419 23.00 28.49 -10.62
N GLY A 420 22.87 27.55 -11.56
CA GLY A 420 23.99 26.76 -12.08
C GLY A 420 25.12 27.61 -12.66
N THR A 421 24.80 28.61 -13.50
CA THR A 421 25.81 29.52 -14.07
C THR A 421 26.50 30.33 -12.98
N TYR A 422 25.75 30.94 -12.06
CA TYR A 422 26.31 31.73 -10.96
C TYR A 422 27.22 30.89 -10.04
N LEU A 423 26.85 29.64 -9.78
CA LEU A 423 27.65 28.71 -8.99
C LEU A 423 29.02 28.48 -9.63
N TYR A 424 29.03 28.14 -10.92
CA TYR A 424 30.26 27.79 -11.63
C TYR A 424 31.09 29.01 -12.05
N ASP A 425 30.48 30.15 -12.32
CA ASP A 425 31.20 31.40 -12.58
C ASP A 425 31.87 31.94 -11.30
N GLY A 426 31.21 31.79 -10.14
CA GLY A 426 31.71 32.27 -8.85
C GLY A 426 32.76 31.36 -8.21
N LEU A 427 32.56 30.03 -8.23
CA LEU A 427 33.44 29.07 -7.56
C LEU A 427 34.37 28.31 -8.52
N GLY A 428 34.10 28.36 -9.83
CA GLY A 428 34.72 27.46 -10.81
C GLY A 428 34.15 26.05 -10.73
N VAL A 429 34.44 25.24 -11.76
CA VAL A 429 34.00 23.84 -11.84
C VAL A 429 34.47 22.99 -10.64
N PRO A 430 35.74 23.06 -10.17
CA PRO A 430 36.20 22.21 -9.08
C PRO A 430 35.44 22.44 -7.77
N TRP A 431 35.32 23.69 -7.33
CA TRP A 431 34.65 24.01 -6.07
C TRP A 431 33.12 24.00 -6.20
N GLY A 432 32.56 24.38 -7.35
CA GLY A 432 31.13 24.28 -7.62
C GLY A 432 30.63 22.83 -7.50
N SER A 433 31.32 21.88 -8.15
CA SER A 433 30.98 20.46 -8.02
C SER A 433 31.33 19.89 -6.63
N SER A 434 32.41 20.36 -5.98
CA SER A 434 32.75 19.92 -4.62
C SER A 434 31.72 20.35 -3.58
N LEU A 435 31.13 21.55 -3.72
CA LEU A 435 30.04 22.00 -2.85
C LEU A 435 28.86 21.04 -2.91
N LEU A 436 28.45 20.65 -4.12
CA LEU A 436 27.41 19.63 -4.32
C LEU A 436 27.85 18.26 -3.77
N GLY A 437 29.12 17.91 -3.93
CA GLY A 437 29.74 16.71 -3.35
C GLY A 437 29.65 16.65 -1.83
N PHE A 438 29.85 17.76 -1.12
CA PHE A 438 29.72 17.81 0.35
C PHE A 438 28.27 17.61 0.81
N PHE A 439 27.30 18.19 0.11
CA PHE A 439 25.88 17.92 0.38
C PHE A 439 25.53 16.45 0.09
N ALA A 440 25.99 15.89 -1.04
CA ALA A 440 25.81 14.47 -1.35
C ALA A 440 26.42 13.56 -0.28
N LEU A 441 27.59 13.94 0.27
CA LEU A 441 28.25 13.25 1.36
C LEU A 441 27.43 13.28 2.66
N ALA A 442 26.76 14.40 2.97
CA ALA A 442 25.87 14.51 4.13
C ALA A 442 24.64 13.60 4.01
N PHE A 443 24.14 13.37 2.78
CA PHE A 443 23.02 12.46 2.53
C PHE A 443 23.44 10.98 2.44
N ALA A 444 24.69 10.67 2.09
CA ALA A 444 25.16 9.31 1.87
C ALA A 444 24.91 8.33 3.05
N PRO A 445 24.95 8.75 4.34
CA PRO A 445 24.61 7.90 5.48
C PRO A 445 23.13 7.57 5.65
N LEU A 446 22.19 8.29 4.99
CA LEU A 446 20.75 8.13 5.23
C LEU A 446 20.23 6.69 5.06
N PRO A 447 20.60 5.93 4.00
CA PRO A 447 20.18 4.53 3.89
C PRO A 447 20.62 3.67 5.08
N TRP A 448 21.81 3.93 5.64
CA TRP A 448 22.29 3.22 6.84
C TRP A 448 21.51 3.64 8.08
N VAL A 449 21.24 4.95 8.24
CA VAL A 449 20.44 5.47 9.36
C VAL A 449 19.05 4.82 9.37
N PHE A 450 18.37 4.77 8.23
CA PHE A 450 17.05 4.15 8.14
C PHE A 450 17.10 2.62 8.20
N TYR A 451 18.19 1.99 7.75
CA TYR A 451 18.38 0.55 7.97
C TYR A 451 18.46 0.22 9.47
N ARG A 452 19.15 1.04 10.27
CA ARG A 452 19.36 0.78 11.70
C ARG A 452 18.21 1.26 12.58
N PHE A 453 17.63 2.41 12.26
CA PHE A 453 16.66 3.13 13.11
C PHE A 453 15.27 3.25 12.47
N GLY A 454 15.09 2.86 11.21
CA GLY A 454 13.81 2.92 10.48
C GLY A 454 12.63 2.30 11.22
N PRO A 455 12.76 1.08 11.79
CA PRO A 455 11.67 0.47 12.55
C PRO A 455 11.21 1.34 13.73
N ARG A 456 12.16 1.93 14.49
CA ARG A 456 11.86 2.80 15.63
C ARG A 456 11.20 4.11 15.22
N ILE A 457 11.59 4.67 14.08
CA ILE A 457 11.01 5.91 13.56
C ILE A 457 9.60 5.62 13.02
N ARG A 458 9.40 4.48 12.36
CA ARG A 458 8.10 4.03 11.84
C ARG A 458 7.08 3.73 12.93
N MET A 459 7.49 3.19 14.08
CA MET A 459 6.57 2.99 15.20
C MET A 459 5.95 4.30 15.72
N LYS A 460 6.55 5.45 15.44
CA LYS A 460 6.02 6.77 15.79
C LYS A 460 5.21 7.42 14.66
N SER A 461 5.14 6.78 13.50
CA SER A 461 4.45 7.28 12.31
C SER A 461 2.95 7.10 12.44
N LYS A 462 2.19 8.12 12.04
CA LYS A 462 0.72 8.06 12.02
C LYS A 462 0.20 7.34 10.77
N TYR A 463 1.05 7.17 9.76
CA TYR A 463 0.69 6.62 8.45
C TYR A 463 1.30 5.24 8.17
N HIS A 464 2.07 4.69 9.12
CA HIS A 464 2.66 3.36 9.03
C HIS A 464 1.84 2.34 9.83
N ARG A 465 0.89 1.63 9.21
CA ARG A 465 0.00 0.71 9.93
C ARG A 465 -0.14 -0.64 9.24
N MET A 466 0.66 -1.61 9.68
CA MET A 466 0.45 -3.04 9.44
C MET A 466 0.11 -3.69 10.78
N MET A 467 -0.79 -4.68 10.76
CA MET A 467 -1.08 -5.51 11.94
C MET A 467 0.21 -6.19 12.40
N MET A 468 0.52 -6.10 13.68
CA MET A 468 1.76 -6.64 14.23
C MET A 468 1.78 -8.17 14.08
N VAL A 469 2.86 -8.72 13.54
CA VAL A 469 3.09 -10.18 13.49
C VAL A 469 4.15 -10.53 14.52
N VAL A 470 3.81 -11.39 15.47
CA VAL A 470 4.66 -11.80 16.58
C VAL A 470 5.09 -13.25 16.36
N ASP A 471 6.40 -13.51 16.47
CA ASP A 471 6.95 -14.86 16.47
C ASP A 471 6.70 -15.50 17.85
N PHE A 472 5.68 -16.34 17.94
CA PHE A 472 5.31 -16.98 19.21
C PHE A 472 6.28 -18.11 19.59
N GLY A 473 7.14 -18.54 18.67
CA GLY A 473 8.25 -19.45 18.96
C GLY A 473 9.23 -18.88 19.99
N ASP A 474 9.34 -17.55 20.09
CA ASP A 474 10.12 -16.87 21.13
C ASP A 474 9.56 -17.17 22.53
N PHE A 475 8.23 -17.14 22.69
CA PHE A 475 7.58 -17.46 23.96
C PHE A 475 7.71 -18.95 24.30
N LEU A 476 7.54 -19.82 23.30
CA LEU A 476 7.62 -21.27 23.46
C LEU A 476 9.04 -21.78 23.71
N SER A 477 10.06 -20.95 23.48
CA SER A 477 11.47 -21.33 23.70
C SER A 477 11.80 -21.61 25.16
N GLY A 478 11.03 -21.06 26.11
CA GLY A 478 11.32 -21.12 27.53
C GLY A 478 12.49 -20.23 27.98
N GLU A 479 13.15 -19.51 27.06
CA GLU A 479 14.24 -18.59 27.41
C GLU A 479 13.66 -17.28 27.99
N PRO A 480 13.99 -16.91 29.25
CA PRO A 480 13.34 -15.78 29.93
C PRO A 480 13.38 -14.46 29.15
N ASP A 481 14.52 -14.14 28.53
CA ASP A 481 14.68 -12.92 27.74
C ASP A 481 13.82 -12.89 26.47
N ARG A 482 13.65 -14.04 25.80
CA ARG A 482 12.82 -14.15 24.59
C ARG A 482 11.34 -14.15 24.94
N MET A 483 10.96 -14.87 26.00
CA MET A 483 9.60 -14.86 26.54
C MET A 483 9.17 -13.45 26.92
N GLN A 484 10.01 -12.72 27.67
CA GLN A 484 9.69 -11.36 28.10
C GLN A 484 9.57 -10.40 26.91
N LYS A 485 10.41 -10.52 25.89
CA LYS A 485 10.31 -9.71 24.66
C LYS A 485 9.04 -10.01 23.87
N CYS A 486 8.69 -11.29 23.73
CA CYS A 486 7.46 -11.71 23.07
C CYS A 486 6.22 -11.18 23.83
N ALA A 487 6.21 -11.33 25.15
CA ALA A 487 5.17 -10.79 26.02
C ALA A 487 5.05 -9.26 25.87
N GLN A 488 6.16 -8.52 25.90
CA GLN A 488 6.15 -7.07 25.70
C GLN A 488 5.55 -6.66 24.33
N ALA A 489 5.90 -7.37 23.25
CA ALA A 489 5.34 -7.10 21.93
C ALA A 489 3.82 -7.36 21.88
N ILE A 490 3.36 -8.47 22.46
CA ILE A 490 1.92 -8.77 22.59
C ILE A 490 1.24 -7.67 23.40
N GLY A 491 1.78 -7.31 24.57
CA GLY A 491 1.21 -6.26 25.41
C GLY A 491 1.20 -4.88 24.76
N GLU A 492 2.16 -4.55 23.89
CA GLU A 492 2.13 -3.33 23.08
C GLU A 492 0.97 -3.37 22.09
N ALA A 493 0.85 -4.47 21.33
CA ALA A 493 -0.24 -4.63 20.38
C ALA A 493 -1.62 -4.58 21.05
N CYS A 494 -1.79 -5.19 22.22
CA CYS A 494 -3.02 -5.13 23.01
C CYS A 494 -3.37 -3.70 23.48
N ARG A 495 -2.37 -2.88 23.83
CA ARG A 495 -2.57 -1.47 24.24
C ARG A 495 -2.87 -0.54 23.08
N THR A 496 -2.37 -0.83 21.88
CA THR A 496 -2.48 0.09 20.73
C THR A 496 -3.57 -0.29 19.74
N GLN A 497 -3.63 -1.56 19.34
CA GLN A 497 -4.49 -2.03 18.25
C GLN A 497 -5.61 -2.95 18.74
N GLY A 498 -5.39 -3.67 19.86
CA GLY A 498 -6.29 -4.76 20.28
C GLY A 498 -6.26 -5.97 19.36
N PHE A 499 -5.40 -5.96 18.34
CA PHE A 499 -5.25 -6.95 17.27
C PHE A 499 -3.76 -7.18 16.99
N PHE A 500 -3.40 -8.44 16.76
CA PHE A 500 -2.08 -8.87 16.29
C PHE A 500 -2.18 -10.22 15.60
N GLN A 501 -1.09 -10.71 15.02
CA GLN A 501 -0.98 -12.07 14.50
C GLN A 501 0.14 -12.82 15.19
N ILE A 502 -0.02 -14.11 15.38
CA ILE A 502 1.01 -15.00 15.91
C ILE A 502 1.41 -16.03 14.86
N ILE A 503 2.71 -16.24 14.69
CA ILE A 503 3.32 -17.29 13.85
C ILE A 503 4.20 -18.21 14.68
N ASN A 504 4.66 -19.33 14.10
CA ASN A 504 5.52 -20.32 14.77
C ASN A 504 4.95 -20.88 16.08
N HIS A 505 3.62 -20.97 16.15
CA HIS A 505 2.89 -21.62 17.24
C HIS A 505 2.85 -23.15 17.07
N PRO A 506 2.41 -23.94 18.06
CA PRO A 506 2.50 -25.41 18.03
C PRO A 506 1.50 -26.12 17.10
N ILE A 507 0.44 -25.45 16.66
CA ILE A 507 -0.58 -26.07 15.79
C ILE A 507 -0.02 -26.33 14.39
N PRO A 508 0.02 -27.60 13.91
CA PRO A 508 0.58 -27.92 12.60
C PRO A 508 -0.19 -27.27 11.45
N ALA A 509 0.53 -26.78 10.44
CA ALA A 509 -0.08 -26.25 9.22
C ALA A 509 -0.92 -27.30 8.47
N SER A 510 -0.60 -28.59 8.59
CA SER A 510 -1.40 -29.69 8.04
C SER A 510 -2.80 -29.74 8.65
N LEU A 511 -2.92 -29.57 9.97
CA LEU A 511 -4.21 -29.55 10.66
C LEU A 511 -5.03 -28.32 10.28
N GLN A 512 -4.40 -27.15 10.16
CA GLN A 512 -5.07 -25.93 9.69
C GLN A 512 -5.64 -26.11 8.28
N LYS A 513 -4.85 -26.68 7.36
CA LYS A 513 -5.27 -26.97 5.98
C LYS A 513 -6.40 -27.99 5.95
N GLU A 514 -6.32 -29.00 6.80
CA GLU A 514 -7.36 -30.03 6.90
C GLU A 514 -8.68 -29.47 7.46
N MET A 515 -8.62 -28.64 8.50
CA MET A 515 -9.80 -27.93 9.03
C MET A 515 -10.47 -27.04 7.99
N MET A 516 -9.67 -26.33 7.17
CA MET A 516 -10.20 -25.53 6.07
C MET A 516 -10.82 -26.39 4.96
N ARG A 517 -10.23 -27.53 4.62
CA ARG A 517 -10.78 -28.49 3.66
C ARG A 517 -12.12 -29.05 4.15
N LEU A 518 -12.18 -29.53 5.40
CA LEU A 518 -13.39 -30.07 6.02
C LEU A 518 -14.48 -29.00 6.16
N SER A 519 -14.12 -27.75 6.47
CA SER A 519 -15.07 -26.64 6.48
C SER A 519 -15.70 -26.41 5.11
N LYS A 520 -14.92 -26.45 4.03
CA LYS A 520 -15.44 -26.32 2.66
C LYS A 520 -16.37 -27.48 2.31
N GLU A 521 -16.01 -28.69 2.68
CA GLU A 521 -16.83 -29.89 2.45
C GLU A 521 -18.15 -29.85 3.21
N PHE A 522 -18.13 -29.42 4.48
CA PHE A 522 -19.35 -29.24 5.27
C PHE A 522 -20.30 -28.23 4.60
N PHE A 523 -19.79 -27.06 4.18
CA PHE A 523 -20.65 -26.03 3.59
C PHE A 523 -21.14 -26.37 2.18
N ALA A 524 -20.46 -27.29 1.48
CA ALA A 524 -20.89 -27.85 0.20
C ALA A 524 -22.02 -28.89 0.31
N LEU A 525 -22.36 -29.36 1.53
CA LEU A 525 -23.50 -30.26 1.73
C LEU A 525 -24.83 -29.56 1.34
N PRO A 526 -25.84 -30.31 0.85
CA PRO A 526 -27.18 -29.78 0.60
C PRO A 526 -27.74 -29.07 1.83
N LEU A 527 -28.51 -27.99 1.62
CA LEU A 527 -29.07 -27.22 2.72
C LEU A 527 -29.95 -28.07 3.64
N GLU A 528 -30.68 -29.04 3.08
CA GLU A 528 -31.51 -29.98 3.83
C GLU A 528 -30.69 -30.80 4.83
N GLU A 529 -29.48 -31.24 4.45
CA GLU A 529 -28.57 -31.97 5.33
C GLU A 529 -28.01 -31.07 6.43
N LYS A 530 -27.63 -29.83 6.10
CA LYS A 530 -27.14 -28.85 7.09
C LYS A 530 -28.22 -28.46 8.10
N MET A 531 -29.47 -28.30 7.65
CA MET A 531 -30.61 -27.94 8.51
C MET A 531 -31.03 -29.04 9.49
N LYS A 532 -30.67 -30.31 9.25
CA LYS A 532 -30.82 -31.37 10.27
C LYS A 532 -30.01 -31.07 11.53
N LEU A 533 -28.96 -30.27 11.41
CA LEU A 533 -28.08 -29.87 12.50
C LEU A 533 -28.39 -28.45 12.99
N ASP A 534 -29.57 -27.89 12.68
CA ASP A 534 -29.94 -26.53 13.09
C ASP A 534 -29.74 -26.35 14.61
N LYS A 535 -28.94 -25.35 14.97
CA LYS A 535 -28.57 -25.08 16.35
C LYS A 535 -29.75 -24.73 17.26
N SER A 536 -30.89 -24.31 16.70
CA SER A 536 -32.12 -24.03 17.45
C SER A 536 -32.80 -25.29 18.01
N GLN A 537 -32.38 -26.48 17.56
CA GLN A 537 -32.89 -27.76 18.06
C GLN A 537 -32.40 -28.09 19.48
N ASN A 538 -31.37 -27.40 19.98
CA ASN A 538 -30.84 -27.60 21.33
C ASN A 538 -30.71 -26.28 22.09
N GLN A 539 -30.60 -26.40 23.41
CA GLN A 539 -30.38 -25.25 24.31
C GLN A 539 -28.89 -24.91 24.50
N HIS A 540 -28.00 -25.63 23.80
CA HIS A 540 -26.54 -25.60 23.98
C HIS A 540 -25.83 -24.76 22.92
N ASN A 541 -26.57 -24.18 21.96
CA ASN A 541 -26.04 -23.35 20.87
C ASN A 541 -24.98 -24.09 20.04
N ARG A 542 -25.23 -25.38 19.74
CA ARG A 542 -24.37 -26.27 18.93
C ARG A 542 -25.00 -26.61 17.60
N GLY A 543 -24.20 -26.73 16.56
CA GLY A 543 -24.67 -27.08 15.22
C GLY A 543 -24.67 -25.93 14.23
N TYR A 544 -25.47 -26.08 13.17
CA TYR A 544 -25.52 -25.22 12.01
C TYR A 544 -26.34 -23.94 12.26
N GLU A 545 -25.80 -22.81 11.82
CA GLU A 545 -26.43 -21.50 11.76
C GLU A 545 -26.61 -21.13 10.29
N VAL A 546 -27.86 -21.01 9.87
CA VAL A 546 -28.23 -20.67 8.49
C VAL A 546 -27.77 -19.27 8.09
N MET A 547 -27.55 -19.08 6.80
CA MET A 547 -27.28 -17.78 6.17
C MET A 547 -28.25 -16.70 6.67
N TYR A 548 -27.76 -15.49 6.94
CA TYR A 548 -28.56 -14.36 7.46
C TYR A 548 -29.15 -14.58 8.86
N GLY A 549 -28.67 -15.59 9.60
CA GLY A 549 -29.18 -15.93 10.94
C GLY A 549 -28.81 -14.93 12.04
N GLN A 550 -27.94 -13.96 11.77
CA GLN A 550 -27.45 -12.97 12.74
C GLN A 550 -27.49 -11.55 12.16
N MET A 551 -27.59 -10.56 13.04
CA MET A 551 -27.40 -9.15 12.71
C MET A 551 -26.59 -8.50 13.83
N ILE A 552 -25.27 -8.51 13.69
CA ILE A 552 -24.37 -8.06 14.75
C ILE A 552 -24.30 -6.52 14.80
N GLU A 553 -24.19 -5.84 13.66
CA GLU A 553 -24.19 -4.37 13.59
C GLU A 553 -25.62 -3.84 13.61
N ASN A 554 -25.84 -2.75 14.36
CA ASN A 554 -27.15 -2.13 14.43
C ASN A 554 -27.48 -1.38 13.14
N HIS A 555 -28.77 -1.38 12.77
CA HIS A 555 -29.28 -0.68 11.59
C HIS A 555 -28.66 -1.16 10.27
N THR A 556 -28.19 -2.40 10.22
CA THR A 556 -27.66 -3.01 8.99
C THR A 556 -28.55 -4.14 8.49
N LYS A 557 -28.21 -4.76 7.36
CA LYS A 557 -28.83 -6.02 6.97
C LYS A 557 -28.26 -7.18 7.80
N PRO A 558 -28.98 -8.31 7.94
CA PRO A 558 -28.44 -9.52 8.54
C PRO A 558 -27.13 -9.97 7.88
N ASP A 559 -26.20 -10.50 8.66
CA ASP A 559 -24.85 -10.86 8.22
C ASP A 559 -24.88 -11.92 7.11
N LEU A 560 -24.16 -11.66 6.00
CA LEU A 560 -24.01 -12.60 4.87
C LEU A 560 -22.96 -13.66 5.23
N LYS A 561 -23.35 -14.57 6.12
CA LYS A 561 -22.58 -15.73 6.50
C LYS A 561 -23.48 -16.86 6.98
N GLU A 562 -22.99 -18.07 6.81
CA GLU A 562 -23.47 -19.26 7.53
C GLU A 562 -22.36 -19.77 8.45
N GLY A 563 -22.72 -20.58 9.44
CA GLY A 563 -21.77 -21.05 10.44
C GLY A 563 -22.07 -22.44 10.99
N PHE A 564 -21.07 -23.08 11.58
CA PHE A 564 -21.22 -24.33 12.32
C PHE A 564 -20.44 -24.26 13.64
N TYR A 565 -21.16 -24.42 14.75
CA TYR A 565 -20.67 -24.14 16.10
C TYR A 565 -20.24 -25.45 16.77
N VAL A 566 -18.99 -25.49 17.21
CA VAL A 566 -18.38 -26.65 17.87
C VAL A 566 -17.68 -26.21 19.16
N ALA A 567 -17.78 -27.04 20.18
CA ALA A 567 -17.05 -26.88 21.43
C ALA A 567 -16.77 -28.23 22.10
N GLN A 568 -16.40 -28.20 23.37
CA GLN A 568 -16.19 -29.42 24.14
C GLN A 568 -17.48 -30.26 24.16
N ASP A 569 -17.35 -31.53 23.80
CA ASP A 569 -18.47 -32.48 23.72
C ASP A 569 -18.80 -32.97 25.14
N LEU A 570 -19.74 -32.30 25.80
CA LEU A 570 -20.11 -32.59 27.19
C LEU A 570 -21.36 -33.47 27.26
N PRO A 571 -21.35 -34.57 28.04
CA PRO A 571 -22.52 -35.42 28.19
C PRO A 571 -23.63 -34.72 28.98
N MET A 572 -24.87 -35.19 28.83
CA MET A 572 -26.05 -34.56 29.42
C MET A 572 -26.06 -34.57 30.97
N ASP A 573 -25.31 -35.47 31.59
CA ASP A 573 -25.13 -35.59 33.04
C ASP A 573 -23.97 -34.73 33.58
N HIS A 574 -23.25 -34.00 32.72
CA HIS A 574 -22.16 -33.12 33.14
C HIS A 574 -22.68 -31.96 34.02
N PRO A 575 -21.99 -31.59 35.12
CA PRO A 575 -22.46 -30.55 36.05
C PRO A 575 -22.79 -29.21 35.41
N GLN A 576 -21.97 -28.75 34.44
CA GLN A 576 -22.21 -27.50 33.70
C GLN A 576 -23.42 -27.58 32.76
N VAL A 577 -23.77 -28.76 32.26
CA VAL A 577 -24.95 -28.98 31.42
C VAL A 577 -26.21 -28.99 32.28
N LEU A 578 -26.17 -29.68 33.42
CA LEU A 578 -27.26 -29.72 34.41
C LEU A 578 -27.57 -28.35 35.02
N SER A 579 -26.55 -27.51 35.20
CA SER A 579 -26.71 -26.12 35.69
C SER A 579 -27.07 -25.13 34.58
N HIS A 580 -27.37 -25.62 33.37
CA HIS A 580 -27.77 -24.82 32.22
C HIS A 580 -26.78 -23.69 31.87
N LYS A 581 -25.46 -23.91 32.07
CA LYS A 581 -24.42 -22.95 31.69
C LYS A 581 -24.49 -22.65 30.20
N PHE A 582 -24.27 -21.38 29.83
CA PHE A 582 -24.40 -20.98 28.43
C PHE A 582 -23.42 -21.76 27.56
N ALA A 583 -23.89 -22.26 26.42
CA ALA A 583 -23.07 -23.03 25.48
C ALA A 583 -22.34 -24.23 26.13
N HIS A 584 -23.00 -25.00 27.00
CA HIS A 584 -22.48 -26.29 27.48
C HIS A 584 -23.45 -27.41 27.12
N GLY A 585 -22.95 -28.47 26.50
CA GLY A 585 -23.75 -29.64 26.08
C GLY A 585 -23.13 -30.40 24.91
N PRO A 586 -23.80 -31.46 24.42
CA PRO A 586 -23.31 -32.27 23.33
C PRO A 586 -23.32 -31.51 22.00
N ASN A 587 -22.34 -31.79 21.13
CA ASN A 587 -22.32 -31.24 19.77
C ASN A 587 -23.29 -31.99 18.83
N LEU A 588 -23.76 -31.33 17.78
CA LEU A 588 -24.53 -31.95 16.69
C LEU A 588 -23.61 -32.25 15.51
N TRP A 589 -23.28 -33.53 15.28
CA TRP A 589 -22.32 -33.95 14.25
C TRP A 589 -23.01 -34.39 12.93
N PRO A 590 -22.47 -34.02 11.76
CA PRO A 590 -22.97 -34.51 10.47
C PRO A 590 -22.58 -35.97 10.23
N GLU A 591 -23.55 -36.90 10.34
CA GLU A 591 -23.32 -38.33 10.09
C GLU A 591 -22.72 -38.60 8.70
N SER A 592 -23.12 -37.80 7.70
CA SER A 592 -22.67 -37.91 6.30
C SER A 592 -21.18 -37.63 6.08
N MET A 593 -20.52 -36.92 7.00
CA MET A 593 -19.08 -36.62 6.91
C MET A 593 -18.20 -37.66 7.62
N GLY A 594 -18.82 -38.63 8.32
CA GLY A 594 -18.13 -39.71 9.01
C GLY A 594 -17.33 -39.26 10.25
N PRO A 595 -16.69 -40.22 10.94
CA PRO A 595 -16.00 -39.98 12.21
C PRO A 595 -14.78 -39.06 12.07
N HIS A 596 -14.11 -39.07 10.90
CA HIS A 596 -12.93 -38.25 10.63
C HIS A 596 -13.18 -36.75 10.82
N PHE A 597 -14.37 -36.26 10.43
CA PHE A 597 -14.74 -34.86 10.62
C PHE A 597 -14.80 -34.48 12.10
N ARG A 598 -15.47 -35.32 12.91
CA ARG A 598 -15.58 -35.14 14.37
C ARG A 598 -14.22 -35.21 15.03
N ASP A 599 -13.44 -36.24 14.75
CA ASP A 599 -12.15 -36.47 15.40
C ASP A 599 -11.16 -35.33 15.09
N THR A 600 -11.15 -34.85 13.85
CA THR A 600 -10.32 -33.69 13.45
C THR A 600 -10.78 -32.40 14.12
N CYS A 601 -12.09 -32.16 14.17
CA CYS A 601 -12.66 -31.00 14.87
C CYS A 601 -12.29 -30.97 16.36
N MET A 602 -12.34 -32.12 17.02
CA MET A 602 -11.98 -32.24 18.45
C MET A 602 -10.47 -32.15 18.68
N ASP A 603 -9.61 -32.71 17.82
CA ASP A 603 -8.15 -32.52 17.91
C ASP A 603 -7.79 -31.03 17.72
N TYR A 604 -8.42 -30.36 16.76
CA TYR A 604 -8.25 -28.92 16.57
C TYR A 604 -8.68 -28.13 17.80
N LEU A 605 -9.86 -28.43 18.37
CA LEU A 605 -10.36 -27.77 19.57
C LEU A 605 -9.35 -27.86 20.72
N ASN A 606 -8.86 -29.07 21.02
CA ASN A 606 -7.91 -29.28 22.13
C ASN A 606 -6.63 -28.46 21.94
N ARG A 607 -6.11 -28.40 20.71
CA ARG A 607 -4.88 -27.67 20.38
C ARG A 607 -5.05 -26.17 20.40
N ILE A 608 -6.17 -25.64 19.89
CA ILE A 608 -6.42 -24.19 19.89
C ILE A 608 -6.75 -23.68 21.30
N THR A 609 -7.41 -24.48 22.14
CA THR A 609 -7.59 -24.20 23.56
C THR A 609 -6.23 -24.06 24.26
N ALA A 610 -5.35 -25.06 24.12
CA ALA A 610 -4.02 -25.02 24.73
C ALA A 610 -3.16 -23.84 24.22
N LEU A 611 -3.20 -23.54 22.92
CA LEU A 611 -2.51 -22.37 22.37
C LEU A 611 -3.06 -21.05 22.96
N THR A 612 -4.38 -20.95 23.11
CA THR A 612 -5.01 -19.74 23.67
C THR A 612 -4.58 -19.51 25.12
N GLU A 613 -4.48 -20.57 25.91
CA GLU A 613 -3.99 -20.50 27.30
C GLU A 613 -2.52 -20.05 27.35
N GLN A 614 -1.67 -20.53 26.44
CA GLN A 614 -0.29 -20.03 26.31
C GLN A 614 -0.23 -18.55 25.91
N VAL A 615 -1.14 -18.08 25.05
CA VAL A 615 -1.24 -16.65 24.71
C VAL A 615 -1.69 -15.84 25.94
N MET A 616 -2.60 -16.37 26.76
CA MET A 616 -3.00 -15.75 28.03
C MET A 616 -1.81 -15.65 29.01
N GLN A 617 -0.94 -16.66 29.07
CA GLN A 617 0.29 -16.63 29.85
C GLN A 617 1.24 -15.50 29.40
N ALA A 618 1.41 -15.31 28.09
CA ALA A 618 2.19 -14.21 27.55
C ALA A 618 1.56 -12.83 27.87
N ILE A 619 0.23 -12.74 27.84
CA ILE A 619 -0.50 -11.54 28.25
C ILE A 619 -0.27 -11.24 29.75
N ALA A 620 -0.33 -12.24 30.63
CA ALA A 620 -0.04 -12.07 32.06
C ALA A 620 1.35 -11.45 32.30
N MET A 621 2.38 -12.00 31.65
CA MET A 621 3.75 -11.48 31.73
C MET A 621 3.85 -10.03 31.25
N SER A 622 3.09 -9.65 30.22
CA SER A 622 3.08 -8.29 29.68
C SER A 622 2.34 -7.26 30.54
N LEU A 623 1.55 -7.75 31.51
CA LEU A 623 0.93 -6.98 32.58
C LEU A 623 1.77 -6.98 33.87
N GLY A 624 2.93 -7.64 33.87
CA GLY A 624 3.87 -7.69 34.99
C GLY A 624 3.59 -8.80 36.01
N TYR A 625 2.76 -9.80 35.66
CA TYR A 625 2.47 -10.94 36.52
C TYR A 625 3.25 -12.19 36.11
N ASP A 626 3.23 -13.19 36.99
CA ASP A 626 3.67 -14.54 36.65
C ASP A 626 2.82 -15.11 35.50
N GLN A 627 3.42 -15.96 34.67
CA GLN A 627 2.76 -16.54 33.51
C GLN A 627 1.48 -17.32 33.90
N HIS A 628 1.42 -17.90 35.10
CA HIS A 628 0.28 -18.69 35.60
C HIS A 628 -0.85 -17.86 36.22
N TYR A 629 -0.79 -16.53 36.13
CA TYR A 629 -1.76 -15.64 36.77
C TYR A 629 -3.22 -15.90 36.36
N PHE A 630 -3.46 -16.35 35.13
CA PHE A 630 -4.80 -16.62 34.61
C PHE A 630 -5.24 -18.08 34.70
N ASP A 631 -4.46 -18.97 35.35
CA ASP A 631 -4.74 -20.41 35.35
C ASP A 631 -6.12 -20.75 35.96
N GLU A 632 -6.54 -20.07 37.03
CA GLU A 632 -7.88 -20.24 37.64
C GLU A 632 -8.99 -19.88 36.64
N PHE A 633 -8.83 -18.78 35.91
CA PHE A 633 -9.76 -18.35 34.87
C PHE A 633 -9.83 -19.35 33.70
N CYS A 634 -8.76 -20.08 33.42
CA CYS A 634 -8.68 -21.07 32.35
C CYS A 634 -9.26 -22.45 32.73
N THR A 635 -9.70 -22.66 33.97
CA THR A 635 -10.34 -23.93 34.39
C THR A 635 -11.73 -24.10 33.77
N ASP A 636 -12.05 -25.29 33.27
CA ASP A 636 -13.34 -25.64 32.65
C ASP A 636 -13.95 -24.53 31.76
N PRO A 637 -13.22 -24.07 30.73
CA PRO A 637 -13.52 -22.81 30.07
C PRO A 637 -14.72 -22.90 29.13
N MET A 638 -15.51 -21.84 29.09
CA MET A 638 -16.50 -21.61 28.05
C MET A 638 -15.80 -21.16 26.76
N ALA A 639 -15.39 -22.15 25.96
CA ALA A 639 -14.71 -21.94 24.69
C ALA A 639 -15.40 -22.69 23.54
N PHE A 640 -15.46 -22.05 22.38
CA PHE A 640 -16.06 -22.65 21.17
C PHE A 640 -15.49 -21.97 19.93
N TYR A 641 -15.39 -22.71 18.83
CA TYR A 641 -15.12 -22.10 17.52
C TYR A 641 -16.32 -22.23 16.60
N LYS A 642 -16.25 -21.45 15.52
CA LYS A 642 -17.23 -21.48 14.44
C LYS A 642 -16.49 -21.78 13.15
N LEU A 643 -16.91 -22.78 12.40
CA LEU A 643 -16.60 -22.80 10.97
C LEU A 643 -17.47 -21.74 10.34
N LEU A 644 -16.90 -20.81 9.56
CA LEU A 644 -17.66 -19.73 8.91
C LEU A 644 -17.40 -19.73 7.42
N HIS A 645 -18.48 -19.57 6.66
CA HIS A 645 -18.48 -19.40 5.22
C HIS A 645 -19.11 -18.06 4.86
N TYR A 646 -18.40 -17.30 4.04
CA TYR A 646 -18.83 -16.01 3.51
C TYR A 646 -18.87 -16.09 1.99
N PRO A 647 -20.07 -16.10 1.39
CA PRO A 647 -20.22 -15.88 -0.03
C PRO A 647 -19.54 -14.56 -0.45
N PRO A 648 -19.08 -14.45 -1.70
CA PRO A 648 -18.62 -13.18 -2.22
C PRO A 648 -19.76 -12.16 -2.18
N GLN A 649 -19.44 -10.96 -1.72
CA GLN A 649 -20.36 -9.84 -1.75
C GLN A 649 -20.27 -9.21 -3.13
N ALA A 650 -21.32 -9.38 -3.92
CA ALA A 650 -21.44 -8.74 -5.22
C ALA A 650 -21.35 -7.21 -5.08
N GLU A 651 -20.85 -6.50 -6.10
CA GLU A 651 -20.62 -5.05 -6.06
C GLU A 651 -21.92 -4.22 -5.83
N ASP A 652 -23.08 -4.83 -6.08
CA ASP A 652 -24.43 -4.30 -5.84
C ASP A 652 -25.04 -4.72 -4.49
N SER A 653 -24.29 -5.47 -3.67
CA SER A 653 -24.70 -5.79 -2.30
C SER A 653 -25.06 -4.50 -1.60
N HIS A 654 -26.23 -4.48 -0.96
CA HIS A 654 -26.73 -3.31 -0.25
C HIS A 654 -25.61 -2.69 0.60
N PRO A 655 -25.43 -1.36 0.68
CA PRO A 655 -24.31 -0.75 1.42
C PRO A 655 -24.22 -1.17 2.88
N LEU A 656 -25.36 -1.62 3.43
CA LEU A 656 -25.48 -2.15 4.78
C LEU A 656 -25.37 -3.69 4.88
N GLN A 657 -25.11 -4.40 3.79
CA GLN A 657 -24.87 -5.84 3.75
C GLN A 657 -23.38 -6.09 3.98
N ARG A 658 -23.05 -6.80 5.04
CA ARG A 658 -21.68 -7.16 5.41
C ARG A 658 -21.58 -8.68 5.50
N GLY A 659 -20.38 -9.25 5.31
CA GLY A 659 -20.15 -10.64 5.67
C GLY A 659 -20.30 -10.82 7.19
N ILE A 660 -19.71 -9.89 7.95
CA ILE A 660 -20.04 -9.63 9.36
C ILE A 660 -20.04 -8.12 9.58
N GLY A 661 -21.10 -7.63 10.24
CA GLY A 661 -21.21 -6.28 10.76
C GLY A 661 -20.00 -5.76 11.55
N ALA A 662 -19.79 -4.45 11.56
CA ALA A 662 -18.83 -3.80 12.44
C ALA A 662 -19.17 -4.07 13.91
N HIS A 663 -18.25 -4.68 14.64
CA HIS A 663 -18.47 -5.08 16.03
C HIS A 663 -17.17 -5.23 16.82
N ARG A 664 -17.33 -5.37 18.13
CA ARG A 664 -16.30 -5.81 19.05
C ARG A 664 -16.71 -7.17 19.60
N ASP A 665 -15.75 -8.06 19.79
CA ASP A 665 -16.03 -9.33 20.45
C ASP A 665 -16.44 -9.10 21.90
N PHE A 666 -17.41 -9.86 22.39
CA PHE A 666 -17.88 -9.72 23.78
C PHE A 666 -17.00 -10.47 24.77
N GLY A 667 -16.35 -11.54 24.34
CA GLY A 667 -15.56 -12.44 25.20
C GLY A 667 -14.26 -11.83 25.71
N VAL A 668 -13.33 -12.71 26.09
CA VAL A 668 -12.00 -12.32 26.56
C VAL A 668 -11.01 -12.25 25.40
N ILE A 669 -10.83 -13.35 24.68
CA ILE A 669 -9.86 -13.45 23.60
C ILE A 669 -10.41 -14.31 22.47
N THR A 670 -10.08 -13.94 21.23
CA THR A 670 -10.43 -14.69 20.03
C THR A 670 -9.16 -14.99 19.24
N LEU A 671 -8.99 -16.25 18.84
CA LEU A 671 -7.98 -16.68 17.88
C LEU A 671 -8.67 -17.05 16.57
N LEU A 672 -8.32 -16.38 15.49
CA LEU A 672 -8.94 -16.53 14.18
C LEU A 672 -7.96 -17.13 13.18
N LEU A 673 -8.30 -18.32 12.70
CA LEU A 673 -7.66 -18.90 11.51
C LEU A 673 -8.31 -18.32 10.26
N GLN A 674 -7.53 -17.64 9.42
CA GLN A 674 -7.98 -17.11 8.13
C GLN A 674 -7.64 -18.08 7.00
N GLY A 675 -8.55 -18.23 6.03
CA GLY A 675 -8.22 -18.83 4.73
C GLY A 675 -7.32 -17.92 3.89
N ASP A 676 -7.11 -18.29 2.64
CA ASP A 676 -6.31 -17.55 1.65
C ASP A 676 -7.01 -16.31 1.06
N VAL A 677 -8.31 -16.18 1.32
CA VAL A 677 -9.14 -15.08 0.81
C VAL A 677 -9.22 -13.94 1.85
N PRO A 678 -8.82 -12.69 1.51
CA PRO A 678 -8.90 -11.56 2.42
C PRO A 678 -10.35 -11.14 2.68
N GLY A 679 -10.58 -10.39 3.76
CA GLY A 679 -11.87 -9.78 4.02
C GLY A 679 -12.08 -9.27 5.44
N LEU A 680 -11.21 -9.62 6.38
CA LEU A 680 -11.19 -9.01 7.70
C LEU A 680 -10.64 -7.58 7.62
N GLU A 681 -11.38 -6.64 8.18
CA GLU A 681 -10.99 -5.23 8.31
C GLU A 681 -11.10 -4.79 9.78
N VAL A 682 -10.11 -4.04 10.25
CA VAL A 682 -10.03 -3.54 11.62
C VAL A 682 -10.15 -2.02 11.62
N TRP A 683 -10.90 -1.48 12.57
CA TRP A 683 -11.11 -0.05 12.73
C TRP A 683 -9.87 0.62 13.31
N ASP A 684 -9.55 1.78 12.77
CA ASP A 684 -8.51 2.64 13.27
C ASP A 684 -9.10 3.92 13.87
N GLU A 685 -9.03 4.04 15.19
CA GLU A 685 -9.61 5.18 15.90
C GLU A 685 -8.90 6.51 15.57
N GLU A 686 -7.60 6.51 15.26
CA GLU A 686 -6.89 7.77 14.94
C GLU A 686 -7.12 8.18 13.47
N ALA A 687 -7.20 7.23 12.53
CA ALA A 687 -7.46 7.53 11.12
C ALA A 687 -8.95 7.66 10.78
N GLN A 688 -9.84 7.15 11.64
CA GLN A 688 -11.28 7.05 11.38
C GLN A 688 -11.58 6.27 10.07
N GLU A 689 -10.77 5.25 9.78
CA GLU A 689 -10.84 4.42 8.58
C GLU A 689 -10.63 2.94 8.97
N TYR A 690 -11.16 2.02 8.16
CA TYR A 690 -10.86 0.59 8.29
C TYR A 690 -9.58 0.23 7.53
N TYR A 691 -8.73 -0.62 8.10
CA TYR A 691 -7.57 -1.19 7.42
C TYR A 691 -7.66 -2.71 7.31
N PRO A 692 -7.12 -3.31 6.22
CA PRO A 692 -7.22 -4.75 6.01
C PRO A 692 -6.29 -5.53 6.95
N ALA A 693 -6.75 -6.70 7.38
CA ALA A 693 -5.97 -7.71 8.09
C ALA A 693 -5.65 -8.89 7.15
N PRO A 694 -4.61 -8.78 6.29
CA PRO A 694 -4.35 -9.76 5.25
C PRO A 694 -4.05 -11.15 5.86
N PRO A 695 -4.49 -12.23 5.21
CA PRO A 695 -4.11 -13.58 5.62
C PRO A 695 -2.59 -13.78 5.54
N VAL A 696 -2.02 -14.40 6.56
CA VAL A 696 -0.64 -14.86 6.61
C VAL A 696 -0.65 -16.37 6.78
N GLU A 697 0.04 -17.09 5.91
CA GLU A 697 0.06 -18.56 5.96
C GLU A 697 0.64 -19.05 7.29
N GLY A 698 -0.08 -19.93 7.96
CA GLY A 698 0.34 -20.50 9.24
C GLY A 698 0.22 -19.54 10.43
N ALA A 699 -0.50 -18.43 10.30
CA ALA A 699 -0.73 -17.48 11.38
C ALA A 699 -2.16 -17.56 11.94
N TYR A 700 -2.30 -17.21 13.22
CA TYR A 700 -3.59 -16.84 13.81
C TYR A 700 -3.65 -15.35 14.01
N VAL A 701 -4.76 -14.73 13.62
CA VAL A 701 -5.11 -13.38 14.09
C VAL A 701 -5.62 -13.51 15.52
N VAL A 702 -5.12 -12.68 16.42
CA VAL A 702 -5.53 -12.63 17.83
C VAL A 702 -6.16 -11.28 18.09
N ASN A 703 -7.33 -11.27 18.73
CA ASN A 703 -7.96 -10.04 19.19
C ASN A 703 -8.55 -10.20 20.59
N LEU A 704 -8.58 -9.09 21.32
CA LEU A 704 -9.20 -9.01 22.63
C LEU A 704 -10.66 -8.58 22.50
N GLY A 705 -11.48 -9.10 23.42
CA GLY A 705 -12.88 -8.73 23.53
C GLY A 705 -13.16 -7.77 24.69
N ASN A 706 -14.40 -7.29 24.73
CA ASN A 706 -14.87 -6.29 25.68
C ASN A 706 -14.76 -6.74 27.14
N LEU A 707 -14.81 -8.06 27.41
CA LEU A 707 -14.64 -8.56 28.77
C LEU A 707 -13.19 -8.41 29.24
N PHE A 708 -12.21 -8.56 28.35
CA PHE A 708 -10.80 -8.33 28.70
C PHE A 708 -10.47 -6.83 28.79
N GLU A 709 -11.05 -5.99 27.91
CA GLU A 709 -10.97 -4.53 28.03
C GLU A 709 -11.48 -4.07 29.41
N ARG A 710 -12.63 -4.59 29.85
CA ARG A 710 -13.16 -4.39 31.21
C ARG A 710 -12.20 -4.92 32.28
N TRP A 711 -11.68 -6.13 32.12
CA TRP A 711 -10.78 -6.75 33.09
C TRP A 711 -9.50 -5.93 33.30
N SER A 712 -9.00 -5.34 32.22
CA SER A 712 -7.82 -4.48 32.19
C SER A 712 -8.12 -2.99 32.40
N ASN A 713 -9.34 -2.61 32.78
CA ASN A 713 -9.72 -1.21 33.05
C ASN A 713 -9.48 -0.25 31.87
N ASP A 714 -9.71 -0.73 30.64
CA ASP A 714 -9.43 -0.09 29.35
C ASP A 714 -7.93 0.09 29.03
N VAL A 715 -7.03 -0.56 29.76
CA VAL A 715 -5.60 -0.53 29.42
C VAL A 715 -5.35 -1.32 28.13
N TYR A 716 -6.01 -2.46 27.95
CA TYR A 716 -5.97 -3.24 26.71
C TYR A 716 -7.26 -3.04 25.94
N ILE A 717 -7.14 -2.82 24.63
CA ILE A 717 -8.24 -2.34 23.79
C ILE A 717 -8.98 -3.52 23.15
N SER A 718 -10.30 -3.47 23.19
CA SER A 718 -11.18 -4.29 22.34
C SER A 718 -11.55 -3.48 21.10
N ASN A 719 -11.07 -3.86 19.93
CA ASN A 719 -11.20 -3.02 18.74
C ASN A 719 -12.37 -3.42 17.83
N VAL A 720 -12.95 -2.43 17.15
CA VAL A 720 -14.02 -2.64 16.18
C VAL A 720 -13.45 -3.29 14.93
N HIS A 721 -14.14 -4.28 14.40
CA HIS A 721 -13.75 -4.97 13.17
C HIS A 721 -14.97 -5.47 12.43
N ARG A 722 -14.82 -5.72 11.13
CA ARG A 722 -15.88 -6.21 10.23
C ARG A 722 -15.31 -7.17 9.21
N VAL A 723 -16.20 -7.93 8.56
CA VAL A 723 -15.83 -8.80 7.45
C VAL A 723 -16.55 -8.36 6.19
N ILE A 724 -15.77 -8.03 5.16
CA ILE A 724 -16.25 -7.67 3.84
C ILE A 724 -15.52 -8.52 2.78
N ASN A 725 -16.25 -9.34 2.03
CA ASN A 725 -15.68 -10.24 1.03
C ASN A 725 -15.86 -9.68 -0.40
N HIS A 726 -14.94 -8.81 -0.82
CA HIS A 726 -14.89 -8.26 -2.18
C HIS A 726 -14.03 -9.08 -3.15
N SER A 727 -13.61 -10.29 -2.78
CA SER A 727 -12.65 -11.07 -3.58
C SER A 727 -13.27 -11.68 -4.85
N GLY A 728 -14.59 -11.77 -4.93
CA GLY A 728 -15.31 -12.51 -5.97
C GLY A 728 -15.29 -14.03 -5.79
N THR A 729 -14.73 -14.53 -4.68
CA THR A 729 -14.67 -15.96 -4.34
C THR A 729 -15.11 -16.20 -2.90
N ASP A 730 -15.55 -17.41 -2.57
CA ASP A 730 -15.96 -17.77 -1.21
C ASP A 730 -14.79 -17.66 -0.21
N ARG A 731 -15.06 -17.00 0.92
CA ARG A 731 -14.11 -16.88 2.03
C ARG A 731 -14.51 -17.84 3.15
N TYR A 732 -13.51 -18.43 3.78
CA TYR A 732 -13.67 -19.31 4.94
C TYR A 732 -12.79 -18.83 6.09
N SER A 733 -13.29 -18.91 7.31
CA SER A 733 -12.49 -18.64 8.50
C SER A 733 -12.99 -19.37 9.73
N ILE A 734 -12.12 -19.57 10.72
CA ILE A 734 -12.43 -20.31 11.94
C ILE A 734 -12.07 -19.45 13.16
N PRO A 735 -12.96 -18.55 13.63
CA PRO A 735 -12.79 -17.88 14.92
C PRO A 735 -13.04 -18.85 16.06
N PHE A 736 -12.08 -18.93 16.97
CA PHE A 736 -12.17 -19.60 18.26
C PHE A 736 -12.33 -18.54 19.36
N ASN A 737 -13.51 -18.49 19.97
CA ASN A 737 -13.82 -17.57 21.06
C ASN A 737 -13.56 -18.26 22.41
N TYR A 738 -12.70 -17.67 23.24
CA TYR A 738 -12.35 -18.16 24.57
C TYR A 738 -12.81 -17.17 25.63
N ASN A 739 -13.78 -17.56 26.46
CA ASN A 739 -14.36 -16.71 27.50
C ASN A 739 -13.89 -17.05 28.92
N GLY A 740 -13.23 -18.20 29.10
CA GLY A 740 -12.80 -18.73 30.40
C GLY A 740 -13.91 -19.35 31.22
N ASN A 741 -13.61 -19.65 32.49
CA ASN A 741 -14.50 -20.32 33.43
C ASN A 741 -15.79 -19.50 33.65
N PRO A 742 -16.98 -20.07 33.39
CA PRO A 742 -18.27 -19.39 33.60
C PRO A 742 -18.49 -18.79 35.00
N ASP A 743 -17.94 -19.42 36.03
CA ASP A 743 -18.09 -19.04 37.44
C ASP A 743 -17.03 -18.04 37.92
N PHE A 744 -16.01 -17.77 37.11
CA PHE A 744 -14.97 -16.81 37.47
C PHE A 744 -15.52 -15.38 37.48
N VAL A 745 -15.22 -14.64 38.55
CA VAL A 745 -15.65 -13.25 38.71
C VAL A 745 -14.56 -12.32 38.21
N ILE A 746 -14.84 -11.65 37.09
CA ILE A 746 -13.95 -10.65 36.50
C ILE A 746 -13.97 -9.39 37.37
N ARG A 747 -12.80 -9.07 37.92
CA ARG A 747 -12.51 -7.86 38.70
C ARG A 747 -11.26 -7.19 38.14
N CYS A 748 -11.21 -5.86 38.15
CA CYS A 748 -10.08 -5.10 37.60
C CYS A 748 -8.73 -5.65 38.07
N ILE A 749 -7.84 -5.95 37.11
CA ILE A 749 -6.45 -6.37 37.35
C ILE A 749 -5.72 -5.26 38.10
N GLU A 750 -4.95 -5.60 39.13
CA GLU A 750 -4.36 -4.59 40.01
C GLU A 750 -3.32 -3.71 39.31
N SER A 751 -2.51 -4.27 38.40
CA SER A 751 -1.53 -3.49 37.64
C SER A 751 -2.15 -2.55 36.61
N CYS A 752 -3.46 -2.65 36.36
CA CYS A 752 -4.23 -1.79 35.46
C CYS A 752 -4.93 -0.62 36.16
N ARG A 753 -4.70 -0.44 37.47
CA ARG A 753 -5.23 0.68 38.27
C ARG A 753 -4.12 1.33 39.10
N THR A 754 -4.26 2.62 39.37
CA THR A 754 -3.28 3.34 40.22
C THR A 754 -3.64 3.18 41.69
N LYS A 755 -4.94 3.23 42.00
CA LYS A 755 -5.49 3.02 43.34
C LYS A 755 -6.66 2.03 43.32
N PRO A 756 -6.97 1.36 44.45
CA PRO A 756 -8.08 0.40 44.52
C PRO A 756 -9.43 0.97 44.08
N GLU A 757 -9.68 2.26 44.34
CA GLU A 757 -10.91 2.98 43.96
C GLU A 757 -11.03 3.31 42.46
N ASP A 758 -9.98 3.14 41.66
CA ASP A 758 -9.98 3.47 40.22
C ASP A 758 -10.60 2.37 39.33
N GLU A 759 -11.32 1.43 39.93
CA GLU A 759 -12.02 0.34 39.24
C GLU A 759 -13.26 0.89 38.50
N LYS A 760 -13.19 0.98 37.16
CA LYS A 760 -14.24 1.60 36.32
C LYS A 760 -15.52 0.78 36.25
N TYR A 761 -15.41 -0.54 36.44
CA TYR A 761 -16.50 -1.48 36.22
C TYR A 761 -16.72 -2.33 37.46
N ALA A 762 -17.98 -2.56 37.84
CA ALA A 762 -18.31 -3.47 38.93
C ALA A 762 -17.82 -4.91 38.64
N PRO A 763 -17.58 -5.75 39.64
CA PRO A 763 -17.32 -7.18 39.41
C PRO A 763 -18.50 -7.86 38.68
N ILE A 764 -18.21 -8.80 37.78
CA ILE A 764 -19.23 -9.59 37.08
C ILE A 764 -18.72 -11.00 36.80
N SER A 765 -19.58 -12.03 36.87
CA SER A 765 -19.21 -13.38 36.43
C SER A 765 -19.10 -13.45 34.90
N VAL A 766 -18.28 -14.36 34.39
CA VAL A 766 -18.17 -14.62 32.95
C VAL A 766 -19.52 -15.04 32.37
N ASP A 767 -20.25 -15.94 33.02
CA ASP A 767 -21.57 -16.43 32.56
C ASP A 767 -22.59 -15.29 32.47
N ASP A 768 -22.68 -14.43 33.50
CA ASP A 768 -23.64 -13.31 33.51
C ASP A 768 -23.35 -12.30 32.38
N TYR A 769 -22.07 -11.95 32.19
CA TYR A 769 -21.67 -11.00 31.15
C TYR A 769 -21.99 -11.54 29.75
N VAL A 770 -21.61 -12.78 29.46
CA VAL A 770 -21.81 -13.39 28.14
C VAL A 770 -23.30 -13.57 27.85
N ARG A 771 -24.10 -14.01 28.82
CA ARG A 771 -25.57 -14.12 28.65
C ARG A 771 -26.23 -12.77 28.39
N GLN A 772 -25.81 -11.72 29.10
CA GLN A 772 -26.34 -10.37 28.89
C GLN A 772 -26.08 -9.91 27.43
N LYS A 773 -24.84 -10.04 26.96
CA LYS A 773 -24.47 -9.63 25.60
C LYS A 773 -25.12 -10.48 24.52
N TYR A 774 -25.28 -11.77 24.75
CA TYR A 774 -25.92 -12.67 23.79
C TYR A 774 -27.40 -12.31 23.59
N LYS A 775 -28.12 -11.97 24.66
CA LYS A 775 -29.51 -11.47 24.57
C LYS A 775 -29.59 -10.18 23.74
N ASP A 776 -28.64 -9.25 23.93
CA ASP A 776 -28.62 -7.97 23.21
C ASP A 776 -28.46 -8.12 21.68
N VAL A 777 -27.71 -9.12 21.22
CA VAL A 777 -27.47 -9.37 19.78
C VAL A 777 -28.64 -10.09 19.13
N TYR A 778 -29.16 -11.15 19.76
CA TYR A 778 -30.23 -11.97 19.17
C TYR A 778 -31.61 -11.31 19.18
N ASN A 779 -31.88 -10.40 20.14
CA ASN A 779 -33.11 -9.61 20.12
C ASN A 779 -33.21 -8.69 18.89
N ARG A 780 -32.09 -8.33 18.25
CA ARG A 780 -32.06 -7.43 17.07
C ARG A 780 -32.64 -8.08 15.82
N VAL A 781 -32.47 -9.39 15.64
CA VAL A 781 -33.00 -10.15 14.49
C VAL A 781 -34.52 -10.31 14.58
N GLY A 782 -35.06 -10.42 15.79
CA GLY A 782 -36.52 -10.51 16.03
C GLY A 782 -37.28 -9.28 15.54
N ILE A 783 -36.65 -8.11 15.54
CA ILE A 783 -37.25 -6.84 15.08
C ILE A 783 -37.45 -6.84 13.55
N TYR A 784 -36.55 -7.47 12.80
CA TYR A 784 -36.65 -7.55 11.33
C TYR A 784 -37.74 -8.52 10.87
N LYS A 785 -37.93 -9.65 11.58
CA LYS A 785 -39.05 -10.60 11.34
C LYS A 785 -40.44 -9.98 11.55
N VAL A 786 -40.55 -8.87 12.30
CA VAL A 786 -41.80 -8.11 12.50
C VAL A 786 -41.98 -7.05 11.43
N ALA A 787 -40.91 -6.40 10.97
CA ALA A 787 -40.96 -5.36 9.95
C ALA A 787 -41.32 -5.89 8.54
N GLU A 788 -40.84 -7.06 8.14
CA GLU A 788 -41.13 -7.67 6.82
C GLU A 788 -42.42 -8.53 6.79
N ARG A 789 -43.21 -8.56 7.87
CA ARG A 789 -44.59 -9.06 7.84
C ARG A 789 -45.62 -7.93 7.67
N ALA A 790 -45.18 -6.68 7.69
CA ALA A 790 -46.02 -5.49 7.58
C ALA A 790 -45.63 -4.55 6.42
N ALA A 791 -44.73 -4.98 5.52
CA ALA A 791 -44.30 -4.25 4.33
C ALA A 791 -44.31 -5.14 3.09
#